data_AF-A0AAD6UYF9-F1
#
_entry.id   AF-A0AAD6UYF9-F1
#
_cell.length_a   1.000
_cell.length_b   1.000
_cell.length_c   1.000
_cell.angle_alpha   90.00
_cell.angle_beta   90.00
_cell.angle_gamma   90.00
#
_symmetry.space_group_name_H-M   'P 1'
#
loop_
_entity.id
_entity.type
_entity.pdbx_description
1 polymer ?
#
loop_
_entity_poly.entity_id
_entity_poly.type
_entity_poly.pdbx_seq_one_letter_code
_entity_poly.pdbx_strand_id
1 'polypeptide(L)'
;MGLKAEGSSLRADIESQISARQALSKKLHVVNQKVRRIPDRLETAATKASAKAKDEITHLFSFTLKEKGVVPDSTRDMIADLVALDGVRPSKVVGVLKRIAAKLGIAVSGDASDRTVRRIVKEGGIAAQMQFVEAVGTSKGVTASSDGTTHKNINLESRRATVINQDDSKQTFFLGIGMAINHTSEKQLEGWEELIEAAYQIYRSSPRCQTADDARDFWLKVTGWHSDHAEDQKKLFRLVAAMKTRLERERRGERTLAQMAPAQWADILFNVSQAAVAEAGGVTAWEQLEDVDRLDRHVAAFTAFTRELGEEEFSKLTPEEKQSIDLFIWGGCCMHKNLNVFKGDLTLTSPPMQEWWVDNGHTGPLKMFNRDNAAAATLGAGTDAAARAEDRTVGGAIKVSSLAGAIFRHKDRKRGQQDTLRYFWDYETGLNICFPDTSNTRFQSHAGACEIITVNMELLLQFLVYVRENKGSRTLNHMELNVQRGLSCWATRHEFVVISLLNQCVDVPYMLEVRGPLRAEDNLLRLGPLHKKVRAHLEKIAANPEIITGADASFEASTLDGKMWQHPEVVYAARARIAEWNLEHVDALIVAYCKGALLAWDRFDTEWRADGPIASLSQENIERAWLEVTNDGNESELGIYRGAAKSAPNMSLEFHSAMRMYKANKTSTFQSTLDPQTRQAIRVHVRTEDASGASRQNKHAQVVHMKAVADMNTKRDDDKKERAEKVKDILAKVIPISSVQELDAAAKTNRGAAGYLTIAALDLQLDWHIANAVQEVNLDETSASGIPKAKSGPKGRGNRDNRCEYLRDAISKRGDILERAGAGLCSIVVEPAPVLLIPAQIGGAQDGYDSEPEYYARQR
;
A
#
# COMPACT_ATOMS: atom_id res chain seq x y z
N MET A 1 127.29 -21.52 51.73
CA MET A 1 126.52 -20.44 51.06
C MET A 1 125.59 -20.91 49.92
N GLY A 2 125.32 -22.22 49.72
CA GLY A 2 124.49 -22.69 48.59
C GLY A 2 123.04 -23.12 48.90
N LEU A 3 122.64 -23.33 50.17
CA LEU A 3 121.38 -24.04 50.48
C LEU A 3 120.17 -23.15 50.88
N LYS A 4 120.35 -21.83 51.02
CA LYS A 4 119.24 -20.92 51.40
C LYS A 4 118.57 -20.20 50.23
N ALA A 5 119.20 -20.13 49.05
CA ALA A 5 118.65 -19.44 47.87
C ALA A 5 117.70 -20.32 47.05
N GLU A 6 117.98 -21.62 46.91
CA GLU A 6 117.08 -22.55 46.19
C GLU A 6 115.77 -22.83 46.97
N GLY A 7 115.80 -22.86 48.30
CA GLY A 7 114.62 -23.12 49.13
C GLY A 7 113.58 -21.98 49.12
N SER A 8 113.98 -20.72 48.91
CA SER A 8 113.02 -19.61 48.84
C SER A 8 112.39 -19.47 47.46
N SER A 9 113.14 -19.77 46.38
CA SER A 9 112.61 -19.81 45.01
C SER A 9 111.58 -20.95 44.85
N LEU A 10 111.88 -22.14 45.39
CA LEU A 10 110.97 -23.28 45.31
C LEU A 10 109.69 -23.06 46.14
N ARG A 11 109.76 -22.38 47.30
CA ARG A 11 108.57 -22.02 48.09
C ARG A 11 107.68 -21.00 47.38
N ALA A 12 108.27 -19.96 46.77
CA ALA A 12 107.52 -18.94 46.03
C ALA A 12 106.81 -19.54 44.79
N ASP A 13 107.47 -20.45 44.08
CA ASP A 13 106.85 -21.16 42.94
C ASP A 13 105.73 -22.11 43.38
N ILE A 14 105.88 -22.81 44.51
CA ILE A 14 104.83 -23.68 45.05
C ILE A 14 103.62 -22.86 45.52
N GLU A 15 103.83 -21.72 46.20
CA GLU A 15 102.75 -20.83 46.63
C GLU A 15 102.03 -20.16 45.44
N SER A 16 102.78 -19.79 44.40
CA SER A 16 102.24 -19.30 43.12
C SER A 16 101.38 -20.37 42.43
N GLN A 17 101.87 -21.62 42.35
CA GLN A 17 101.11 -22.72 41.77
C GLN A 17 99.87 -23.11 42.60
N ILE A 18 99.94 -23.05 43.94
CA ILE A 18 98.78 -23.28 44.81
C ILE A 18 97.73 -22.18 44.60
N SER A 19 98.13 -20.91 44.54
CA SER A 19 97.21 -19.79 44.27
C SER A 19 96.59 -19.90 42.88
N ALA A 20 97.38 -20.24 41.86
CA ALA A 20 96.90 -20.46 40.50
C ALA A 20 95.90 -21.64 40.43
N ARG A 21 96.18 -22.74 41.13
CA ARG A 21 95.30 -23.91 41.19
C ARG A 21 94.01 -23.63 41.97
N GLN A 22 94.05 -22.84 43.03
CA GLN A 22 92.86 -22.38 43.75
C GLN A 22 92.00 -21.44 42.89
N ALA A 23 92.62 -20.51 42.16
CA ALA A 23 91.93 -19.64 41.23
C ALA A 23 91.28 -20.43 40.07
N LEU A 24 91.98 -21.43 39.54
CA LEU A 24 91.46 -22.33 38.51
C LEU A 24 90.31 -23.18 39.06
N SER A 25 90.41 -23.71 40.28
CA SER A 25 89.35 -24.47 40.94
C SER A 25 88.10 -23.61 41.17
N LYS A 26 88.25 -22.34 41.54
CA LYS A 26 87.12 -21.40 41.65
C LYS A 26 86.48 -21.14 40.29
N LYS A 27 87.28 -20.90 39.24
CA LYS A 27 86.77 -20.74 37.87
C LYS A 27 86.06 -22.01 37.38
N LEU A 28 86.61 -23.19 37.63
CA LEU A 28 86.03 -24.48 37.29
C LEU A 28 84.71 -24.73 38.04
N HIS A 29 84.64 -24.36 39.32
CA HIS A 29 83.41 -24.45 40.10
C HIS A 29 82.31 -23.55 39.54
N VAL A 30 82.65 -22.31 39.15
CA VAL A 30 81.70 -21.38 38.51
C VAL A 30 81.24 -21.90 37.14
N VAL A 31 82.15 -22.45 36.33
CA VAL A 31 81.81 -23.05 35.04
C VAL A 31 80.94 -24.29 35.24
N ASN A 32 81.27 -25.19 36.17
CA ASN A 32 80.47 -26.36 36.48
C ASN A 32 79.09 -26.01 37.04
N GLN A 33 78.98 -24.95 37.87
CA GLN A 33 77.70 -24.40 38.31
C GLN A 33 76.88 -23.85 37.13
N LYS A 34 77.52 -23.17 36.18
CA LYS A 34 76.85 -22.68 34.96
C LYS A 34 76.38 -23.84 34.09
N VAL A 35 77.24 -24.83 33.85
CA VAL A 35 76.93 -26.05 33.06
C VAL A 35 75.81 -26.86 33.71
N ARG A 36 75.82 -27.02 35.04
CA ARG A 36 74.72 -27.69 35.77
C ARG A 36 73.37 -27.01 35.62
N ARG A 37 73.35 -25.69 35.43
CA ARG A 37 72.12 -24.89 35.25
C ARG A 37 71.65 -24.80 33.79
N ILE A 38 72.43 -25.30 32.83
CA ILE A 38 72.05 -25.29 31.40
C ILE A 38 70.83 -26.17 31.13
N PRO A 39 70.73 -27.42 31.63
CA PRO A 39 69.55 -28.26 31.46
C PRO A 39 68.27 -27.58 31.99
N ASP A 40 68.28 -27.10 33.23
CA ASP A 40 67.13 -26.42 33.84
C ASP A 40 66.71 -25.15 33.07
N ARG A 41 67.69 -24.40 32.55
CA ARG A 41 67.44 -23.20 31.72
C ARG A 41 66.87 -23.55 30.36
N LEU A 42 67.37 -24.60 29.71
CA LEU A 42 66.83 -25.10 28.45
C LEU A 42 65.42 -25.65 28.63
N GLU A 43 65.16 -26.37 29.72
CA GLU A 43 63.83 -26.88 30.07
C GLU A 43 62.84 -25.74 30.34
N THR A 44 63.27 -24.71 31.08
CA THR A 44 62.46 -23.50 31.34
C THR A 44 62.19 -22.71 30.05
N ALA A 45 63.17 -22.60 29.16
CA ALA A 45 63.02 -21.93 27.87
C ALA A 45 62.09 -22.72 26.93
N ALA A 46 62.20 -24.05 26.90
CA ALA A 46 61.35 -24.93 26.11
C ALA A 46 59.90 -24.95 26.61
N THR A 47 59.68 -24.91 27.94
CA THR A 47 58.33 -24.76 28.51
C THR A 47 57.73 -23.39 28.21
N LYS A 48 58.50 -22.30 28.30
CA LYS A 48 58.01 -20.97 27.89
C LYS A 48 57.70 -20.89 26.40
N ALA A 49 58.54 -21.45 25.54
CA ALA A 49 58.31 -21.49 24.10
C ALA A 49 57.07 -22.34 23.75
N SER A 50 56.91 -23.50 24.39
CA SER A 50 55.72 -24.35 24.21
C SER A 50 54.45 -23.70 24.76
N ALA A 51 54.53 -23.00 25.89
CA ALA A 51 53.40 -22.26 26.43
C ALA A 51 52.98 -21.12 25.50
N LYS A 52 53.95 -20.36 24.96
CA LYS A 52 53.69 -19.28 24.00
C LYS A 52 53.11 -19.82 22.69
N ALA A 53 53.65 -20.91 22.15
CA ALA A 53 53.12 -21.57 20.97
C ALA A 53 51.70 -22.13 21.21
N LYS A 54 51.42 -22.69 22.39
CA LYS A 54 50.07 -23.11 22.78
C LYS A 54 49.11 -21.92 22.90
N ASP A 55 49.55 -20.79 23.45
CA ASP A 55 48.74 -19.57 23.54
C ASP A 55 48.43 -19.02 22.14
N GLU A 56 49.41 -18.97 21.25
CA GLU A 56 49.24 -18.55 19.85
C GLU A 56 48.29 -19.49 19.09
N ILE A 57 48.42 -20.80 19.26
CA ILE A 57 47.50 -21.80 18.70
C ILE A 57 46.08 -21.63 19.29
N THR A 58 45.97 -21.42 20.60
CA THR A 58 44.66 -21.24 21.26
C THR A 58 43.98 -19.95 20.81
N HIS A 59 44.74 -18.88 20.57
CA HIS A 59 44.25 -17.65 19.96
C HIS A 59 43.79 -17.85 18.50
N LEU A 60 44.47 -18.70 17.72
CA LEU A 60 44.06 -19.05 16.35
C LEU A 60 42.75 -19.86 16.30
N PHE A 61 42.45 -20.65 17.35
CA PHE A 61 41.24 -21.48 17.44
C PHE A 61 40.19 -20.94 18.43
N SER A 62 40.23 -19.65 18.76
CA SER A 62 39.22 -19.02 19.60
C SER A 62 38.70 -17.72 19.00
N PHE A 63 37.39 -17.51 19.14
CA PHE A 63 36.70 -16.30 18.69
C PHE A 63 35.98 -15.67 19.87
N THR A 64 36.25 -14.40 20.17
CA THR A 64 35.66 -13.69 21.30
C THR A 64 34.59 -12.72 20.81
N LEU A 65 33.33 -12.94 21.20
CA LEU A 65 32.20 -12.08 20.80
C LEU A 65 32.28 -10.64 21.35
N LYS A 66 33.03 -10.44 22.44
CA LYS A 66 33.14 -9.16 23.15
C LYS A 66 34.58 -8.90 23.59
N GLU A 67 35.12 -7.78 23.17
CA GLU A 67 36.40 -7.27 23.66
C GLU A 67 36.14 -6.19 24.70
N LYS A 68 36.65 -6.37 25.92
CA LYS A 68 36.44 -5.44 27.05
C LYS A 68 34.95 -5.10 27.27
N GLY A 69 34.07 -6.09 27.07
CA GLY A 69 32.61 -5.94 27.22
C GLY A 69 31.89 -5.32 26.02
N VAL A 70 32.60 -4.89 24.98
CA VAL A 70 32.05 -4.28 23.76
C VAL A 70 32.09 -5.28 22.61
N VAL A 71 31.01 -5.39 21.85
CA VAL A 71 31.00 -6.17 20.61
C VAL A 71 31.80 -5.41 19.54
N PRO A 72 32.90 -5.96 19.00
CA PRO A 72 33.71 -5.31 17.97
C PRO A 72 32.94 -5.06 16.67
N ASP A 73 33.35 -4.08 15.86
CA ASP A 73 32.66 -3.70 14.62
C ASP A 73 32.53 -4.87 13.63
N SER A 74 33.59 -5.64 13.40
CA SER A 74 33.54 -6.82 12.53
C SER A 74 32.54 -7.89 13.00
N THR A 75 32.41 -8.05 14.32
CA THR A 75 31.43 -8.97 14.91
C THR A 75 30.01 -8.42 14.77
N ARG A 76 29.83 -7.09 14.85
CA ARG A 76 28.54 -6.43 14.61
C ARG A 76 28.10 -6.60 13.17
N ASP A 77 28.99 -6.43 12.21
CA ASP A 77 28.68 -6.58 10.78
C ASP A 77 28.24 -8.01 10.48
N MET A 78 28.99 -9.01 10.96
CA MET A 78 28.59 -10.42 10.86
C MET A 78 27.21 -10.69 11.50
N ILE A 79 26.92 -10.10 12.66
CA ILE A 79 25.60 -10.24 13.31
C ILE A 79 24.50 -9.58 12.47
N ALA A 80 24.75 -8.40 11.90
CA ALA A 80 23.81 -7.70 11.04
C ALA A 80 23.51 -8.51 9.78
N ASP A 81 24.53 -9.06 9.13
CA ASP A 81 24.42 -9.92 7.95
C ASP A 81 23.59 -11.17 8.23
N LEU A 82 23.90 -11.91 9.30
CA LEU A 82 23.15 -13.11 9.67
C LEU A 82 21.66 -12.84 9.89
N VAL A 83 21.31 -11.69 10.47
CA VAL A 83 19.91 -11.36 10.72
C VAL A 83 19.23 -10.85 9.45
N ALA A 84 19.84 -9.88 8.77
CA ALA A 84 19.20 -9.17 7.66
C ALA A 84 19.29 -9.93 6.34
N LEU A 85 20.43 -10.52 6.03
CA LEU A 85 20.66 -11.22 4.76
C LEU A 85 20.16 -12.67 4.86
N ASP A 86 20.53 -13.38 5.92
CA ASP A 86 20.27 -14.82 6.09
C ASP A 86 19.00 -15.16 6.90
N GLY A 87 18.31 -14.15 7.44
CA GLY A 87 17.04 -14.35 8.14
C GLY A 87 17.15 -15.07 9.48
N VAL A 88 18.33 -15.06 10.11
CA VAL A 88 18.53 -15.64 11.44
C VAL A 88 17.81 -14.80 12.49
N ARG A 89 16.89 -15.41 13.23
CA ARG A 89 16.17 -14.71 14.32
C ARG A 89 17.16 -14.18 15.36
N PRO A 90 16.99 -12.95 15.91
CA PRO A 90 17.91 -12.36 16.87
C PRO A 90 18.27 -13.29 18.05
N SER A 91 17.28 -14.01 18.59
CA SER A 91 17.45 -14.95 19.71
C SER A 91 18.21 -16.23 19.37
N LYS A 92 18.53 -16.45 18.09
CA LYS A 92 19.22 -17.64 17.59
C LYS A 92 20.61 -17.32 17.04
N VAL A 93 20.96 -16.06 16.82
CA VAL A 93 22.23 -15.63 16.20
C VAL A 93 23.44 -16.24 16.92
N VAL A 94 23.57 -16.01 18.23
CA VAL A 94 24.71 -16.53 19.00
C VAL A 94 24.74 -18.07 19.00
N GLY A 95 23.58 -18.71 19.05
CA GLY A 95 23.49 -20.17 18.99
C GLY A 95 23.89 -20.74 17.62
N VAL A 96 23.59 -20.05 16.52
CA VAL A 96 24.03 -20.41 15.17
C VAL A 96 25.54 -20.25 15.06
N LEU A 97 26.09 -19.11 15.50
CA LEU A 97 27.53 -18.86 15.53
C LEU A 97 28.29 -19.94 16.31
N LYS A 98 27.85 -20.25 17.53
CA LYS A 98 28.46 -21.30 18.37
C LYS A 98 28.41 -22.68 17.70
N ARG A 99 27.30 -23.03 17.03
CA ARG A 99 27.16 -24.31 16.32
C ARG A 99 28.09 -24.44 15.12
N ILE A 100 28.20 -23.39 14.30
CA ILE A 100 29.07 -23.37 13.12
C ILE A 100 30.54 -23.41 13.58
N ALA A 101 30.92 -22.54 14.52
CA ALA A 101 32.28 -22.47 15.04
C ALA A 101 32.73 -23.79 15.70
N ALA A 102 31.85 -24.44 16.46
CA ALA A 102 32.15 -25.75 17.04
C ALA A 102 32.47 -26.82 15.98
N LYS A 103 31.82 -26.78 14.81
CA LYS A 103 32.14 -27.69 13.69
C LYS A 103 33.46 -27.37 13.01
N LEU A 104 33.90 -26.12 13.07
CA LEU A 104 35.20 -25.66 12.57
C LEU A 104 36.33 -25.80 13.60
N GLY A 105 36.05 -26.34 14.79
CA GLY A 105 37.03 -26.44 15.88
C GLY A 105 37.36 -25.10 16.57
N ILE A 106 36.53 -24.08 16.36
CA ILE A 106 36.73 -22.73 16.94
C ILE A 106 35.88 -22.60 18.21
N ALA A 107 36.54 -22.31 19.33
CA ALA A 107 35.86 -22.03 20.59
C ALA A 107 35.33 -20.58 20.61
N VAL A 108 34.01 -20.40 20.71
CA VAL A 108 33.39 -19.07 20.80
C VAL A 108 33.16 -18.69 22.25
N SER A 109 33.85 -17.64 22.72
CA SER A 109 33.69 -17.10 24.07
C SER A 109 32.74 -15.89 24.10
N GLY A 110 31.99 -15.75 25.19
CA GLY A 110 31.03 -14.66 25.40
C GLY A 110 29.62 -14.92 24.89
N ASP A 111 28.80 -13.86 24.95
CA ASP A 111 27.39 -13.87 24.57
C ASP A 111 26.90 -12.46 24.20
N ALA A 112 25.84 -12.37 23.39
CA ALA A 112 25.16 -11.14 23.01
C ALA A 112 23.64 -11.31 23.24
N SER A 113 23.04 -10.38 23.99
CA SER A 113 21.61 -10.45 24.26
C SER A 113 20.80 -10.10 23.02
N ASP A 114 19.54 -10.56 22.98
CA ASP A 114 18.57 -10.19 21.94
C ASP A 114 18.48 -8.67 21.75
N ARG A 115 18.56 -7.91 22.84
CA ARG A 115 18.55 -6.44 22.79
C ARG A 115 19.80 -5.90 22.08
N THR A 116 20.98 -6.44 22.35
CA THR A 116 22.22 -6.06 21.66
C THR A 116 22.14 -6.39 20.17
N VAL A 117 21.68 -7.60 19.82
CA VAL A 117 21.51 -8.01 18.42
C VAL A 117 20.52 -7.10 17.68
N ARG A 118 19.39 -6.77 18.31
CA ARG A 118 18.40 -5.84 17.72
C ARG A 118 18.97 -4.44 17.48
N ARG A 119 19.79 -3.93 18.41
CA ARG A 119 20.48 -2.65 18.24
C ARG A 119 21.47 -2.67 17.09
N ILE A 120 22.24 -3.74 16.94
CA ILE A 120 23.18 -3.92 15.83
C ILE A 120 22.45 -3.84 14.47
N VAL A 121 21.28 -4.47 14.36
CA VAL A 121 20.47 -4.37 13.13
C VAL A 121 19.95 -2.95 12.89
N LYS A 122 19.51 -2.24 13.95
CA LYS A 122 19.12 -0.83 13.85
C LYS A 122 20.29 0.07 13.45
N GLU A 123 21.50 -0.19 13.93
CA GLU A 123 22.73 0.49 13.50
C GLU A 123 22.93 0.34 11.99
N GLY A 124 22.60 -0.83 11.43
CA GLY A 124 22.55 -1.05 9.97
C GLY A 124 21.49 -0.22 9.25
N GLY A 125 20.31 -0.02 9.85
CA GLY A 125 19.27 0.85 9.30
C GLY A 125 19.68 2.33 9.25
N ILE A 126 20.31 2.83 10.31
CA ILE A 126 20.86 4.20 10.35
C ILE A 126 21.96 4.37 9.30
N ALA A 127 22.86 3.38 9.17
CA ALA A 127 23.87 3.38 8.10
C ALA A 127 23.23 3.41 6.70
N ALA A 128 22.11 2.72 6.49
CA ALA A 128 21.39 2.71 5.22
C ALA A 128 20.77 4.09 4.89
N GLN A 129 20.34 4.86 5.89
CA GLN A 129 19.88 6.23 5.70
C GLN A 129 21.03 7.18 5.32
N MET A 130 22.18 7.06 6.00
CA MET A 130 23.39 7.83 5.64
C MET A 130 23.86 7.52 4.22
N GLN A 131 23.88 6.23 3.86
CA GLN A 131 24.23 5.77 2.51
C GLN A 131 23.33 6.42 1.43
N PHE A 132 22.04 6.55 1.73
CA PHE A 132 21.08 7.19 0.82
C PHE A 132 21.37 8.69 0.66
N VAL A 133 21.64 9.41 1.75
CA VAL A 133 21.97 10.86 1.70
C VAL A 133 23.24 11.10 0.88
N GLU A 134 24.30 10.30 1.08
CA GLU A 134 25.54 10.37 0.28
C GLU A 134 25.29 10.13 -1.22
N ALA A 135 24.46 9.14 -1.54
CA ALA A 135 24.09 8.85 -2.92
C ALA A 135 23.32 10.02 -3.56
N VAL A 136 22.36 10.61 -2.83
CA VAL A 136 21.64 11.81 -3.29
C VAL A 136 22.61 12.96 -3.53
N GLY A 137 23.59 13.19 -2.65
CA GLY A 137 24.57 14.28 -2.77
C GLY A 137 25.35 14.29 -4.09
N THR A 138 25.69 13.12 -4.63
CA THR A 138 26.47 12.98 -5.88
C THR A 138 25.63 12.74 -7.14
N SER A 139 24.34 12.46 -6.97
CA SER A 139 23.41 12.15 -8.06
C SER A 139 23.10 13.35 -8.96
N LYS A 140 22.71 13.03 -10.21
CA LYS A 140 22.13 14.00 -11.15
C LYS A 140 20.61 14.03 -11.11
N GLY A 141 19.96 12.96 -10.67
CA GLY A 141 18.50 12.88 -10.53
C GLY A 141 18.07 11.83 -9.53
N VAL A 142 16.87 11.99 -9.00
CA VAL A 142 16.24 11.05 -8.09
C VAL A 142 14.79 10.85 -8.53
N THR A 143 14.32 9.63 -8.51
CA THR A 143 12.89 9.34 -8.65
C THR A 143 12.36 8.66 -7.41
N ALA A 144 11.14 9.00 -7.00
CA ALA A 144 10.54 8.50 -5.77
C ALA A 144 9.29 7.68 -6.08
N SER A 145 9.01 6.69 -5.23
CA SER A 145 7.79 5.90 -5.30
C SER A 145 7.31 5.49 -3.93
N SER A 146 5.99 5.35 -3.78
CA SER A 146 5.36 4.86 -2.57
C SER A 146 4.23 3.91 -2.87
N ASP A 147 3.91 3.07 -1.89
CA ASP A 147 2.71 2.25 -1.88
C ASP A 147 2.10 2.18 -0.48
N GLY A 148 0.77 2.11 -0.41
CA GLY A 148 0.01 2.11 0.82
C GLY A 148 -0.80 0.82 0.98
N THR A 149 -0.83 0.26 2.19
CA THR A 149 -1.76 -0.83 2.51
C THR A 149 -2.24 -0.74 3.95
N THR A 150 -3.33 -1.44 4.24
CA THR A 150 -3.82 -1.57 5.61
C THR A 150 -3.50 -2.97 6.14
N HIS A 151 -2.86 -3.04 7.31
CA HIS A 151 -2.64 -4.28 8.05
C HIS A 151 -3.30 -4.20 9.42
N LYS A 152 -4.33 -5.03 9.67
CA LYS A 152 -5.09 -5.03 10.94
C LYS A 152 -5.59 -3.64 11.34
N ASN A 153 -6.21 -2.93 10.39
CA ASN A 153 -6.73 -1.55 10.54
C ASN A 153 -5.66 -0.48 10.80
N ILE A 154 -4.38 -0.78 10.56
CA ILE A 154 -3.29 0.19 10.61
C ILE A 154 -2.82 0.46 9.18
N ASN A 155 -2.77 1.73 8.79
CA ASN A 155 -2.24 2.13 7.49
C ASN A 155 -0.70 2.12 7.54
N LEU A 156 -0.12 1.51 6.53
CA LEU A 156 1.31 1.35 6.35
C LEU A 156 1.70 1.85 4.96
N GLU A 157 2.82 2.54 4.90
CA GLU A 157 3.33 3.13 3.67
C GLU A 157 4.77 2.70 3.45
N SER A 158 5.01 2.01 2.33
CA SER A 158 6.35 1.68 1.84
C SER A 158 6.84 2.81 0.96
N ARG A 159 8.13 3.16 1.10
CA ARG A 159 8.77 4.22 0.30
C ARG A 159 10.07 3.73 -0.31
N ARG A 160 10.32 4.14 -1.55
CA ARG A 160 11.55 3.89 -2.32
C ARG A 160 11.99 5.14 -3.06
N ALA A 161 13.30 5.25 -3.24
CA ALA A 161 13.89 6.26 -4.11
C ALA A 161 14.96 5.61 -5.00
N THR A 162 14.92 5.89 -6.29
CA THR A 162 15.97 5.50 -7.23
C THR A 162 16.86 6.70 -7.49
N VAL A 163 18.14 6.55 -7.19
CA VAL A 163 19.16 7.55 -7.41
C VAL A 163 19.83 7.28 -8.76
N ILE A 164 19.89 8.31 -9.61
CA ILE A 164 20.54 8.29 -10.91
C ILE A 164 21.89 8.99 -10.78
N ASN A 165 22.96 8.22 -10.92
CA ASN A 165 24.33 8.70 -10.83
C ASN A 165 24.74 9.47 -12.10
N GLN A 166 25.88 10.16 -12.03
CA GLN A 166 26.39 10.96 -13.16
C GLN A 166 26.60 10.11 -14.44
N ASP A 167 27.01 8.86 -14.27
CA ASP A 167 27.26 7.86 -15.33
C ASP A 167 25.99 7.11 -15.80
N ASP A 168 24.79 7.58 -15.44
CA ASP A 168 23.50 6.93 -15.72
C ASP A 168 23.26 5.58 -15.03
N SER A 169 24.18 5.14 -14.17
CA SER A 169 23.94 3.99 -13.30
C SER A 169 22.86 4.31 -12.27
N LYS A 170 22.03 3.31 -11.96
CA LYS A 170 20.82 3.46 -11.15
C LYS A 170 20.97 2.66 -9.87
N GLN A 171 20.70 3.29 -8.74
CA GLN A 171 20.68 2.63 -7.44
C GLN A 171 19.36 2.89 -6.74
N THR A 172 18.57 1.84 -6.54
CA THR A 172 17.30 1.91 -5.82
C THR A 172 17.51 1.67 -4.33
N PHE A 173 17.01 2.60 -3.52
CA PHE A 173 17.00 2.56 -2.08
C PHE A 173 15.58 2.33 -1.56
N PHE A 174 15.45 1.33 -0.71
CA PHE A 174 14.29 1.20 0.17
C PHE A 174 14.47 2.11 1.38
N LEU A 175 13.46 2.92 1.67
CA LEU A 175 13.49 3.92 2.74
C LEU A 175 12.70 3.47 3.98
N GLY A 176 12.17 2.25 3.96
CA GLY A 176 11.44 1.66 5.07
C GLY A 176 9.92 1.69 4.90
N ILE A 177 9.24 1.08 5.88
CA ILE A 177 7.78 1.13 6.04
C ILE A 177 7.47 2.03 7.23
N GLY A 178 6.62 3.03 7.00
CA GLY A 178 6.08 3.92 8.02
C GLY A 178 4.63 3.60 8.37
N MET A 179 4.20 3.97 9.57
CA MET A 179 2.77 4.01 9.92
C MET A 179 2.21 5.36 9.53
N ALA A 180 1.11 5.38 8.79
CA ALA A 180 0.39 6.60 8.48
C ALA A 180 -0.85 6.72 9.37
N ILE A 181 -1.14 7.92 9.86
CA ILE A 181 -2.34 8.19 10.68
C ILE A 181 -3.60 8.07 9.81
N ASN A 182 -3.54 8.59 8.59
CA ASN A 182 -4.57 8.46 7.56
C ASN A 182 -3.89 8.41 6.17
N HIS A 183 -4.70 8.31 5.10
CA HIS A 183 -4.23 8.18 3.72
C HIS A 183 -4.39 9.47 2.91
N THR A 184 -4.50 10.65 3.54
CA THR A 184 -4.66 11.89 2.79
C THR A 184 -3.33 12.31 2.16
N SER A 185 -3.39 12.92 0.97
CA SER A 185 -2.20 13.39 0.25
C SER A 185 -1.30 14.30 1.08
N GLU A 186 -1.88 15.17 1.91
CA GLU A 186 -1.14 16.05 2.81
C GLU A 186 -0.33 15.29 3.87
N LYS A 187 -0.92 14.24 4.45
CA LYS A 187 -0.25 13.42 5.46
C LYS A 187 0.81 12.51 4.83
N GLN A 188 0.60 12.10 3.60
CA GLN A 188 1.63 11.40 2.82
C GLN A 188 2.83 12.30 2.54
N LEU A 189 2.60 13.56 2.17
CA LEU A 189 3.67 14.55 1.97
C LEU A 189 4.44 14.80 3.26
N GLU A 190 3.74 15.08 4.37
CA GLU A 190 4.36 15.27 5.69
C GLU A 190 5.22 14.05 6.08
N GLY A 191 4.70 12.83 5.88
CA GLY A 191 5.46 11.61 6.13
C GLY A 191 6.69 11.43 5.25
N TRP A 192 6.72 12.01 4.04
CA TRP A 192 7.93 12.08 3.23
C TRP A 192 8.90 13.18 3.73
N GLU A 193 8.40 14.37 4.06
CA GLU A 193 9.21 15.46 4.62
C GLU A 193 9.91 15.02 5.91
N GLU A 194 9.17 14.42 6.86
CA GLU A 194 9.72 13.89 8.11
C GLU A 194 10.78 12.82 7.87
N LEU A 195 10.55 11.91 6.92
CA LEU A 195 11.49 10.84 6.60
C LEU A 195 12.81 11.38 6.04
N ILE A 196 12.73 12.31 5.09
CA ILE A 196 13.90 12.89 4.44
C ILE A 196 14.66 13.77 5.43
N GLU A 197 13.96 14.63 6.17
CA GLU A 197 14.58 15.47 7.19
C GLU A 197 15.28 14.62 8.26
N ALA A 198 14.65 13.55 8.74
CA ALA A 198 15.27 12.64 9.70
C ALA A 198 16.57 12.00 9.16
N ALA A 199 16.58 11.57 7.89
CA ALA A 199 17.78 11.00 7.27
C ALA A 199 18.92 12.03 7.16
N TYR A 200 18.62 13.26 6.75
CA TYR A 200 19.60 14.34 6.66
C TYR A 200 20.08 14.82 8.04
N GLN A 201 19.22 14.85 9.06
CA GLN A 201 19.61 15.16 10.43
C GLN A 201 20.59 14.12 10.99
N ILE A 202 20.32 12.83 10.74
CA ILE A 202 21.25 11.74 11.09
C ILE A 202 22.60 11.96 10.43
N TYR A 203 22.61 12.22 9.13
CA TYR A 203 23.85 12.42 8.39
C TYR A 203 24.64 13.64 8.90
N ARG A 204 23.98 14.80 9.04
CA ARG A 204 24.58 16.04 9.57
C ARG A 204 25.13 15.90 10.98
N SER A 205 24.48 15.11 11.83
CA SER A 205 24.95 14.85 13.19
C SER A 205 26.14 13.88 13.25
N SER A 206 26.49 13.24 12.13
CA SER A 206 27.58 12.27 12.07
C SER A 206 28.93 12.94 11.74
N PRO A 207 30.05 12.41 12.26
CA PRO A 207 31.40 12.84 11.88
C PRO A 207 31.72 12.70 10.38
N ARG A 208 30.90 11.96 9.63
CA ARG A 208 31.08 11.70 8.20
C ARG A 208 30.61 12.86 7.33
N CYS A 209 29.69 13.67 7.81
CA CYS A 209 29.24 14.86 7.10
C CYS A 209 30.32 15.95 7.17
N GLN A 210 30.92 16.26 6.03
CA GLN A 210 31.94 17.31 5.90
C GLN A 210 31.39 18.63 5.36
N THR A 211 30.12 18.63 4.94
CA THR A 211 29.42 19.71 4.24
C THR A 211 28.21 20.18 5.04
N ALA A 212 27.68 21.36 4.71
CA ALA A 212 26.40 21.82 5.23
C ALA A 212 25.24 21.25 4.37
N ASP A 213 25.08 19.92 4.38
CA ASP A 213 24.05 19.26 3.57
C ASP A 213 22.63 19.67 3.99
N ASP A 214 21.78 19.93 3.00
CA ASP A 214 20.42 20.43 3.19
C ASP A 214 19.41 19.41 2.64
N ALA A 215 18.40 19.07 3.45
CA ALA A 215 17.34 18.15 3.04
C ALA A 215 16.58 18.62 1.79
N ARG A 216 16.55 19.94 1.53
CA ARG A 216 15.98 20.50 0.30
C ARG A 216 16.68 19.97 -0.95
N ASP A 217 17.96 19.63 -0.88
CA ASP A 217 18.72 19.13 -2.02
C ASP A 217 18.15 17.81 -2.57
N PHE A 218 17.55 16.97 -1.71
CA PHE A 218 16.78 15.80 -2.18
C PHE A 218 15.64 16.25 -3.10
N TRP A 219 14.77 17.14 -2.63
CA TRP A 219 13.60 17.61 -3.37
C TRP A 219 13.97 18.33 -4.68
N LEU A 220 15.08 19.07 -4.68
CA LEU A 220 15.61 19.69 -5.90
C LEU A 220 16.07 18.66 -6.94
N LYS A 221 16.59 17.52 -6.48
CA LYS A 221 17.02 16.41 -7.36
C LYS A 221 15.90 15.44 -7.73
N VAL A 222 14.74 15.49 -7.05
CA VAL A 222 13.59 14.70 -7.46
C VAL A 222 13.09 15.18 -8.83
N THR A 223 13.11 14.27 -9.81
CA THR A 223 12.73 14.51 -11.21
C THR A 223 11.59 13.62 -11.67
N GLY A 224 11.24 12.60 -10.87
CA GLY A 224 10.15 11.67 -11.19
C GLY A 224 9.43 11.13 -9.97
N TRP A 225 8.14 10.85 -10.14
CA TRP A 225 7.26 10.32 -9.11
C TRP A 225 6.43 9.16 -9.66
N HIS A 226 6.51 8.00 -9.01
CA HIS A 226 5.81 6.80 -9.46
C HIS A 226 4.85 6.27 -8.37
N SER A 227 3.60 6.06 -8.76
CA SER A 227 2.52 5.62 -7.86
C SER A 227 1.46 4.81 -8.62
N ASP A 228 0.42 4.36 -7.90
CA ASP A 228 -0.82 3.94 -8.56
C ASP A 228 -1.59 5.14 -9.15
N HIS A 229 -2.79 4.88 -9.69
CA HIS A 229 -3.63 5.86 -10.36
C HIS A 229 -4.67 6.54 -9.44
N ALA A 230 -4.56 6.38 -8.12
CA ALA A 230 -5.56 6.92 -7.20
C ALA A 230 -5.51 8.47 -7.14
N GLU A 231 -6.66 9.11 -6.91
CA GLU A 231 -6.77 10.58 -6.95
C GLU A 231 -6.00 11.26 -5.80
N ASP A 232 -5.87 10.61 -4.65
CA ASP A 232 -5.01 11.03 -3.56
C ASP A 232 -3.53 11.01 -3.96
N GLN A 233 -3.08 10.02 -4.74
CA GLN A 233 -1.70 9.99 -5.27
C GLN A 233 -1.46 11.09 -6.31
N LYS A 234 -2.42 11.35 -7.21
CA LYS A 234 -2.34 12.48 -8.16
C LYS A 234 -2.33 13.83 -7.46
N LYS A 235 -3.09 13.97 -6.37
CA LYS A 235 -3.05 15.17 -5.52
C LYS A 235 -1.71 15.29 -4.79
N LEU A 236 -1.14 14.20 -4.27
CA LEU A 236 0.20 14.19 -3.67
C LEU A 236 1.25 14.67 -4.68
N PHE A 237 1.24 14.15 -5.91
CA PHE A 237 2.13 14.60 -6.98
C PHE A 237 2.06 16.13 -7.19
N ARG A 238 0.86 16.71 -7.25
CA ARG A 238 0.67 18.16 -7.37
C ARG A 238 1.23 18.94 -6.17
N LEU A 239 1.06 18.43 -4.96
CA LEU A 239 1.62 19.05 -3.74
C LEU A 239 3.16 19.01 -3.76
N VAL A 240 3.75 17.87 -4.11
CA VAL A 240 5.22 17.73 -4.24
C VAL A 240 5.75 18.65 -5.34
N ALA A 241 5.06 18.76 -6.48
CA ALA A 241 5.46 19.66 -7.57
C ALA A 241 5.50 21.12 -7.11
N ALA A 242 4.44 21.59 -6.46
CA ALA A 242 4.38 22.96 -5.91
C ALA A 242 5.47 23.20 -4.86
N MET A 243 5.70 22.22 -3.98
CA MET A 243 6.77 22.28 -3.00
C MET A 243 8.15 22.34 -3.64
N LYS A 244 8.44 21.47 -4.62
CA LYS A 244 9.71 21.44 -5.35
C LYS A 244 10.02 22.79 -5.98
N THR A 245 9.06 23.38 -6.71
CA THR A 245 9.23 24.71 -7.30
C THR A 245 9.53 25.74 -6.23
N ARG A 246 8.75 25.79 -5.14
CA ARG A 246 8.98 26.71 -4.03
C ARG A 246 10.40 26.58 -3.46
N LEU A 247 10.83 25.36 -3.13
CA LEU A 247 12.14 25.10 -2.54
C LEU A 247 13.29 25.44 -3.49
N GLU A 248 13.10 25.24 -4.80
CA GLU A 248 14.10 25.61 -5.81
C GLU A 248 14.31 27.11 -5.86
N ARG A 249 13.22 27.89 -5.92
CA ARG A 249 13.28 29.35 -5.92
C ARG A 249 13.91 29.89 -4.64
N GLU A 250 13.54 29.36 -3.48
CA GLU A 250 14.17 29.71 -2.20
C GLU A 250 15.70 29.45 -2.23
N ARG A 251 16.12 28.24 -2.63
CA ARG A 251 17.55 27.88 -2.70
C ARG A 251 18.32 28.72 -3.72
N ARG A 252 17.69 29.08 -4.83
CA ARG A 252 18.27 29.97 -5.83
C ARG A 252 18.48 31.37 -5.27
N GLY A 253 17.47 31.95 -4.61
CA GLY A 253 17.58 33.24 -3.94
C GLY A 253 18.66 33.27 -2.86
N GLU A 254 18.76 32.22 -2.04
CA GLU A 254 19.81 32.07 -1.03
C GLU A 254 21.22 32.11 -1.65
N ARG A 255 21.42 31.44 -2.79
CA ARG A 255 22.71 31.45 -3.51
C ARG A 255 23.03 32.84 -4.04
N THR A 256 22.04 33.57 -4.55
CA THR A 256 22.21 34.95 -5.00
C THR A 256 22.59 35.86 -3.84
N LEU A 257 21.88 35.76 -2.71
CA LEU A 257 22.16 36.53 -1.50
C LEU A 257 23.58 36.27 -0.97
N ALA A 258 24.03 35.00 -0.99
CA ALA A 258 25.37 34.63 -0.54
C ALA A 258 26.50 35.26 -1.38
N GLN A 259 26.21 35.72 -2.60
CA GLN A 259 27.15 36.37 -3.50
C GLN A 259 27.09 37.91 -3.43
N MET A 260 26.11 38.49 -2.71
CA MET A 260 25.95 39.94 -2.60
C MET A 260 26.97 40.59 -1.67
N ALA A 261 27.28 41.86 -1.92
CA ALA A 261 28.14 42.65 -1.04
C ALA A 261 27.41 42.99 0.28
N PRO A 262 28.12 43.10 1.42
CA PRO A 262 27.50 43.40 2.73
C PRO A 262 26.62 44.66 2.76
N ALA A 263 26.96 45.69 1.98
CA ALA A 263 26.16 46.91 1.89
C ALA A 263 24.79 46.66 1.25
N GLN A 264 24.73 45.90 0.16
CA GLN A 264 23.48 45.51 -0.50
C GLN A 264 22.63 44.63 0.43
N TRP A 265 23.29 43.78 1.20
CA TRP A 265 22.64 42.90 2.17
C TRP A 265 21.97 43.69 3.31
N ALA A 266 22.62 44.75 3.80
CA ALA A 266 22.05 45.65 4.82
C ALA A 266 20.83 46.42 4.29
N ASP A 267 20.90 46.92 3.06
CA ASP A 267 19.78 47.63 2.41
C ASP A 267 18.56 46.71 2.23
N ILE A 268 18.78 45.47 1.80
CA ILE A 268 17.73 44.46 1.67
C ILE A 268 17.07 44.17 3.02
N LEU A 269 17.86 43.89 4.06
CA LEU A 269 17.32 43.61 5.39
C LEU A 269 16.49 44.78 5.92
N PHE A 270 16.94 46.02 5.69
CA PHE A 270 16.21 47.21 6.08
C PHE A 270 14.87 47.33 5.35
N ASN A 271 14.85 47.10 4.03
CA ASN A 271 13.64 47.17 3.22
C ASN A 271 12.63 46.07 3.56
N VAL A 272 13.09 44.82 3.71
CA VAL A 272 12.26 43.68 4.14
C VAL A 272 11.68 43.94 5.53
N SER A 273 12.48 44.50 6.44
CA SER A 273 12.03 44.85 7.78
C SER A 273 10.96 45.94 7.76
N GLN A 274 11.13 46.99 6.95
CA GLN A 274 10.10 48.01 6.79
C GLN A 274 8.80 47.45 6.21
N ALA A 275 8.89 46.57 5.23
CA ALA A 275 7.70 45.93 4.64
C ALA A 275 6.94 45.08 5.67
N ALA A 276 7.66 44.28 6.47
CA ALA A 276 7.06 43.47 7.54
C ALA A 276 6.36 44.33 8.60
N VAL A 277 6.97 45.46 8.98
CA VAL A 277 6.37 46.44 9.91
C VAL A 277 5.12 47.09 9.31
N ALA A 278 5.16 47.45 8.02
CA ALA A 278 4.02 48.03 7.33
C ALA A 278 2.84 47.03 7.24
N GLU A 279 3.11 45.77 6.91
CA GLU A 279 2.10 44.70 6.83
C GLU A 279 1.45 44.40 8.19
N ALA A 280 2.18 44.56 9.29
CA ALA A 280 1.63 44.45 10.64
C ALA A 280 0.71 45.62 11.03
N GLY A 281 0.55 46.64 10.19
CA GLY A 281 -0.26 47.83 10.46
C GLY A 281 0.55 49.04 10.94
N GLY A 282 1.87 49.05 10.70
CA GLY A 282 2.78 50.13 11.08
C GLY A 282 3.47 49.90 12.43
N VAL A 283 4.37 50.82 12.78
CA VAL A 283 5.28 50.69 13.94
C VAL A 283 4.54 50.43 15.25
N THR A 284 3.44 51.16 15.51
CA THR A 284 2.66 51.00 16.76
C THR A 284 2.07 49.60 16.91
N ALA A 285 1.56 49.02 15.83
CA ALA A 285 1.00 47.66 15.85
C ALA A 285 2.11 46.61 15.94
N TRP A 286 3.25 46.86 15.30
CA TRP A 286 4.43 46.01 15.38
C TRP A 286 5.02 45.94 16.80
N GLU A 287 5.12 47.06 17.50
CA GLU A 287 5.63 47.12 18.89
C GLU A 287 4.72 46.41 19.90
N GLN A 288 3.44 46.20 19.57
CA GLN A 288 2.48 45.47 20.40
C GLN A 288 2.55 43.94 20.21
N LEU A 289 3.29 43.45 19.21
CA LEU A 289 3.49 42.02 18.98
C LEU A 289 4.51 41.44 19.96
N GLU A 290 4.31 40.20 20.36
CA GLU A 290 5.30 39.45 21.12
C GLU A 290 6.60 39.29 20.30
N ASP A 291 7.74 39.13 20.99
CA ASP A 291 9.04 38.96 20.31
C ASP A 291 9.04 37.76 19.34
N VAL A 292 8.34 36.68 19.69
CA VAL A 292 8.20 35.48 18.85
C VAL A 292 7.43 35.81 17.57
N ASP A 293 6.30 36.51 17.67
CA ASP A 293 5.50 36.90 16.50
C ASP A 293 6.26 37.86 15.57
N ARG A 294 7.05 38.79 16.15
CA ARG A 294 7.93 39.68 15.38
C ARG A 294 9.01 38.91 14.64
N LEU A 295 9.63 37.93 15.30
CA LEU A 295 10.63 37.06 14.69
C LEU A 295 10.02 36.24 13.55
N ASP A 296 8.87 35.60 13.77
CA ASP A 296 8.18 34.77 12.77
C ASP A 296 7.80 35.59 11.54
N ARG A 297 7.29 36.82 11.73
CA ARG A 297 6.98 37.73 10.62
C ARG A 297 8.22 38.17 9.86
N HIS A 298 9.32 38.49 10.56
CA HIS A 298 10.58 38.82 9.89
C HIS A 298 11.13 37.64 9.07
N VAL A 299 11.11 36.43 9.63
CA VAL A 299 11.55 35.22 8.94
C VAL A 299 10.66 34.94 7.72
N ALA A 300 9.34 35.09 7.87
CA ALA A 300 8.40 34.92 6.76
C ALA A 300 8.63 35.94 5.64
N ALA A 301 8.78 37.23 5.99
CA ALA A 301 9.05 38.29 5.02
C ALA A 301 10.39 38.08 4.30
N PHE A 302 11.44 37.70 5.03
CA PHE A 302 12.75 37.41 4.46
C PHE A 302 12.72 36.19 3.53
N THR A 303 11.99 35.13 3.92
CA THR A 303 11.80 33.94 3.09
C THR A 303 11.04 34.27 1.80
N ALA A 304 9.98 35.09 1.91
CA ALA A 304 9.22 35.55 0.75
C ALA A 304 10.09 36.37 -0.21
N PHE A 305 10.85 37.35 0.29
CA PHE A 305 11.80 38.12 -0.50
C PHE A 305 12.86 37.23 -1.17
N THR A 306 13.44 36.29 -0.42
CA THR A 306 14.45 35.36 -0.95
C THR A 306 13.87 34.55 -2.11
N ARG A 307 12.62 34.09 -1.99
CA ARG A 307 11.93 33.38 -3.05
C ARG A 307 11.66 34.26 -4.28
N GLU A 308 11.26 35.52 -4.09
CA GLU A 308 11.06 36.48 -5.18
C GLU A 308 12.35 36.74 -5.95
N LEU A 309 13.46 36.97 -5.25
CA LEU A 309 14.79 37.08 -5.85
C LEU A 309 15.17 35.81 -6.64
N GLY A 310 14.85 34.64 -6.08
CA GLY A 310 15.02 33.37 -6.79
C GLY A 310 14.20 33.26 -8.07
N GLU A 311 12.95 33.72 -8.06
CA GLU A 311 12.08 33.76 -9.23
C GLU A 311 12.58 34.75 -10.30
N GLU A 312 13.12 35.89 -9.89
CA GLU A 312 13.77 36.83 -10.81
C GLU A 312 15.00 36.20 -11.49
N GLU A 313 15.85 35.52 -10.74
CA GLU A 313 17.01 34.80 -11.31
C GLU A 313 16.58 33.65 -12.20
N PHE A 314 15.55 32.90 -11.81
CA PHE A 314 14.98 31.84 -12.64
C PHE A 314 14.43 32.40 -13.95
N SER A 315 13.78 33.56 -13.92
CA SER A 315 13.19 34.20 -15.09
C SER A 315 14.22 34.57 -16.16
N LYS A 316 15.48 34.80 -15.77
CA LYS A 316 16.60 35.09 -16.69
C LYS A 316 17.10 33.88 -17.48
N LEU A 317 16.74 32.67 -17.05
CA LEU A 317 17.19 31.43 -17.69
C LEU A 317 16.49 31.18 -19.03
N THR A 318 17.17 30.39 -19.87
CA THR A 318 16.61 29.90 -21.14
C THR A 318 15.42 28.94 -20.90
N PRO A 319 14.50 28.79 -21.87
CA PRO A 319 13.40 27.82 -21.76
C PRO A 319 13.88 26.39 -21.45
N GLU A 320 15.00 25.98 -22.02
CA GLU A 320 15.60 24.65 -21.84
C GLU A 320 16.11 24.45 -20.41
N GLU A 321 16.78 25.45 -19.84
CA GLU A 321 17.23 25.42 -18.45
C GLU A 321 16.05 25.40 -17.49
N LYS A 322 15.01 26.22 -17.75
CA LYS A 322 13.78 26.24 -16.95
C LYS A 322 13.10 24.87 -16.95
N GLN A 323 12.95 24.26 -18.12
CA GLN A 323 12.38 22.91 -18.24
C GLN A 323 13.23 21.86 -17.50
N SER A 324 14.56 21.98 -17.55
CA SER A 324 15.46 21.09 -16.84
C SER A 324 15.38 21.23 -15.32
N ILE A 325 15.26 22.45 -14.80
CA ILE A 325 15.19 22.73 -13.36
C ILE A 325 13.84 22.30 -12.78
N ASP A 326 12.76 22.65 -13.46
CA ASP A 326 11.40 22.32 -13.02
C ASP A 326 10.97 20.91 -13.47
N LEU A 327 11.90 20.10 -13.99
CA LEU A 327 11.63 18.72 -14.41
C LEU A 327 11.06 17.92 -13.24
N PHE A 328 9.82 17.49 -13.37
CA PHE A 328 9.16 16.60 -12.43
C PHE A 328 8.01 15.84 -13.12
N ILE A 329 8.23 14.56 -13.38
CA ILE A 329 7.33 13.73 -14.20
C ILE A 329 6.62 12.70 -13.33
N TRP A 330 5.31 12.57 -13.51
CA TRP A 330 4.55 11.48 -12.90
C TRP A 330 4.43 10.30 -13.86
N GLY A 331 4.60 9.08 -13.34
CA GLY A 331 4.35 7.84 -14.08
C GLY A 331 3.48 6.88 -13.28
N GLY A 332 2.36 6.45 -13.86
CA GLY A 332 1.45 5.51 -13.23
C GLY A 332 1.87 4.05 -13.43
N CYS A 333 1.76 3.21 -12.39
CA CYS A 333 2.11 1.80 -12.44
C CYS A 333 1.35 1.04 -13.56
N CYS A 334 2.08 0.41 -14.49
CA CYS A 334 1.49 -0.30 -15.64
C CYS A 334 0.60 -1.49 -15.24
N MET A 335 0.91 -2.17 -14.12
CA MET A 335 0.05 -3.26 -13.61
C MET A 335 -1.30 -2.72 -13.13
N HIS A 336 -1.33 -1.53 -12.53
CA HIS A 336 -2.57 -0.85 -12.18
C HIS A 336 -3.30 -0.31 -13.42
N LYS A 337 -2.61 0.13 -14.48
CA LYS A 337 -3.25 0.48 -15.76
C LYS A 337 -4.02 -0.71 -16.33
N ASN A 338 -3.33 -1.84 -16.50
CA ASN A 338 -3.96 -3.06 -17.01
C ASN A 338 -5.06 -3.58 -16.09
N LEU A 339 -4.82 -3.61 -14.77
CA LEU A 339 -5.87 -3.94 -13.80
C LEU A 339 -7.05 -2.99 -13.90
N ASN A 340 -6.84 -1.70 -14.11
CA ASN A 340 -7.93 -0.74 -14.12
C ASN A 340 -8.72 -0.78 -15.44
N VAL A 341 -8.07 -1.12 -16.56
CA VAL A 341 -8.76 -1.44 -17.81
C VAL A 341 -9.60 -2.72 -17.64
N PHE A 342 -9.04 -3.73 -16.98
CA PHE A 342 -9.72 -5.00 -16.77
C PHE A 342 -10.84 -4.96 -15.69
N LYS A 343 -10.54 -4.37 -14.52
CA LYS A 343 -11.34 -4.34 -13.29
C LYS A 343 -11.82 -2.93 -12.93
N GLY A 344 -10.97 -1.94 -13.15
CA GLY A 344 -11.11 -0.56 -12.64
C GLY A 344 -12.22 0.25 -13.28
N ASP A 345 -13.01 -0.35 -14.15
CA ASP A 345 -14.39 0.05 -14.23
C ASP A 345 -15.32 -1.08 -14.68
N LEU A 346 -15.97 -1.68 -13.69
CA LEU A 346 -17.35 -2.16 -13.81
C LEU A 346 -18.29 -1.05 -14.34
N THR A 347 -17.83 0.20 -14.58
CA THR A 347 -18.52 1.22 -15.37
C THR A 347 -18.03 1.44 -16.83
N LEU A 348 -17.01 0.75 -17.36
CA LEU A 348 -16.49 1.00 -18.73
C LEU A 348 -16.24 -0.24 -19.60
N THR A 349 -15.89 -1.42 -19.08
CA THR A 349 -15.76 -2.65 -19.91
C THR A 349 -16.93 -3.61 -19.68
N SER A 350 -17.41 -3.70 -18.44
CA SER A 350 -18.61 -4.47 -18.10
C SER A 350 -19.91 -3.79 -18.57
N PRO A 351 -20.10 -2.46 -18.48
CA PRO A 351 -21.34 -1.87 -18.95
C PRO A 351 -21.51 -1.90 -20.45
N PRO A 352 -20.51 -1.68 -21.32
CA PRO A 352 -20.75 -1.87 -22.74
C PRO A 352 -21.24 -3.28 -23.06
N MET A 353 -20.76 -4.32 -22.36
CA MET A 353 -21.32 -5.67 -22.49
C MET A 353 -22.73 -5.78 -21.89
N GLN A 354 -23.00 -5.18 -20.73
CA GLN A 354 -24.32 -5.18 -20.09
C GLN A 354 -25.39 -4.37 -20.87
N GLU A 355 -25.04 -3.17 -21.29
CA GLU A 355 -25.77 -2.28 -22.20
C GLU A 355 -26.01 -2.97 -23.53
N TRP A 356 -25.02 -3.69 -24.09
CA TRP A 356 -25.22 -4.43 -25.34
C TRP A 356 -26.37 -5.45 -25.22
N TRP A 357 -26.48 -6.18 -24.10
CA TRP A 357 -27.62 -7.08 -23.89
C TRP A 357 -28.96 -6.33 -23.92
N VAL A 358 -29.05 -5.18 -23.24
CA VAL A 358 -30.27 -4.37 -23.16
C VAL A 358 -30.63 -3.74 -24.51
N ASP A 359 -29.64 -3.11 -25.16
CA ASP A 359 -29.80 -2.38 -26.43
C ASP A 359 -30.20 -3.30 -27.59
N ASN A 360 -29.84 -4.59 -27.51
CA ASN A 360 -30.19 -5.60 -28.51
C ASN A 360 -31.38 -6.48 -28.08
N GLY A 361 -32.09 -6.13 -26.99
CA GLY A 361 -33.31 -6.82 -26.57
C GLY A 361 -33.09 -8.24 -26.04
N HIS A 362 -31.90 -8.56 -25.55
CA HIS A 362 -31.55 -9.85 -24.96
C HIS A 362 -31.56 -9.80 -23.43
N THR A 363 -31.77 -10.95 -22.79
CA THR A 363 -31.66 -11.04 -21.33
C THR A 363 -30.19 -11.09 -20.92
N GLY A 364 -29.74 -10.11 -20.15
CA GLY A 364 -28.38 -10.05 -19.64
C GLY A 364 -28.05 -11.10 -18.56
N PRO A 365 -26.82 -11.06 -18.02
CA PRO A 365 -26.37 -12.00 -17.00
C PRO A 365 -27.27 -12.04 -15.76
N LEU A 366 -27.45 -13.23 -15.21
CA LEU A 366 -28.23 -13.44 -13.99
C LEU A 366 -27.65 -12.62 -12.82
N LYS A 367 -28.50 -11.78 -12.22
CA LYS A 367 -28.18 -11.07 -10.98
C LYS A 367 -28.05 -12.04 -9.80
N MET A 368 -26.95 -11.93 -9.06
CA MET A 368 -26.61 -12.86 -7.98
C MET A 368 -26.93 -12.27 -6.62
N PHE A 369 -28.21 -12.28 -6.27
CA PHE A 369 -28.68 -11.76 -4.98
C PHE A 369 -28.02 -12.51 -3.83
N ASN A 370 -27.54 -11.77 -2.83
CA ASN A 370 -27.26 -12.39 -1.54
C ASN A 370 -28.59 -12.79 -0.86
N ARG A 371 -28.56 -13.59 0.21
CA ARG A 371 -29.78 -14.08 0.87
C ARG A 371 -30.76 -12.95 1.23
N ASP A 372 -30.26 -11.86 1.81
CA ASP A 372 -31.12 -10.76 2.26
C ASP A 372 -31.73 -9.98 1.10
N ASN A 373 -30.94 -9.71 0.05
CA ASN A 373 -31.42 -9.06 -1.16
C ASN A 373 -32.40 -9.97 -1.91
N ALA A 374 -32.19 -11.30 -1.89
CA ALA A 374 -33.10 -12.26 -2.50
C ALA A 374 -34.44 -12.29 -1.75
N ALA A 375 -34.38 -12.27 -0.42
CA ALA A 375 -35.56 -12.14 0.43
C ALA A 375 -36.27 -10.81 0.18
N ALA A 376 -35.53 -9.69 0.10
CA ALA A 376 -36.11 -8.37 -0.19
C ALA A 376 -36.77 -8.33 -1.58
N ALA A 377 -36.12 -8.87 -2.61
CA ALA A 377 -36.66 -8.90 -3.97
C ALA A 377 -37.90 -9.81 -4.09
N THR A 378 -37.92 -10.95 -3.39
CA THR A 378 -38.99 -11.94 -3.49
C THR A 378 -40.17 -11.64 -2.58
N LEU A 379 -39.90 -11.31 -1.31
CA LEU A 379 -40.92 -11.11 -0.27
C LEU A 379 -41.37 -9.64 -0.18
N GLY A 380 -40.55 -8.71 -0.65
CA GLY A 380 -40.80 -7.26 -0.63
C GLY A 380 -40.97 -6.66 -2.02
N ALA A 381 -41.47 -7.42 -3.00
CA ALA A 381 -41.69 -6.91 -4.35
C ALA A 381 -42.48 -5.59 -4.35
N GLY A 382 -41.99 -4.57 -5.05
CA GLY A 382 -42.58 -3.22 -5.07
C GLY A 382 -42.17 -2.29 -3.93
N THR A 383 -41.32 -2.74 -2.99
CA THR A 383 -40.73 -1.90 -1.94
C THR A 383 -39.40 -1.29 -2.37
N ASP A 384 -38.95 -0.24 -1.68
CA ASP A 384 -37.61 0.34 -1.92
C ASP A 384 -36.48 -0.59 -1.48
N ALA A 385 -36.75 -1.49 -0.53
CA ALA A 385 -35.81 -2.55 -0.20
C ALA A 385 -35.58 -3.48 -1.39
N ALA A 386 -36.64 -3.85 -2.13
CA ALA A 386 -36.52 -4.60 -3.38
C ALA A 386 -35.84 -3.78 -4.48
N ALA A 387 -36.20 -2.52 -4.66
CA ALA A 387 -35.56 -1.64 -5.66
C ALA A 387 -34.06 -1.45 -5.36
N ARG A 388 -33.69 -1.28 -4.09
CA ARG A 388 -32.30 -1.20 -3.64
C ARG A 388 -31.57 -2.54 -3.80
N ALA A 389 -32.23 -3.65 -3.50
CA ALA A 389 -31.69 -4.98 -3.74
C ALA A 389 -31.38 -5.19 -5.23
N GLU A 390 -32.27 -4.74 -6.12
CA GLU A 390 -32.11 -4.78 -7.56
C GLU A 390 -30.95 -3.91 -8.05
N ASP A 391 -30.83 -2.69 -7.54
CA ASP A 391 -29.77 -1.73 -7.86
C ASP A 391 -28.39 -2.19 -7.36
N ARG A 392 -28.32 -2.78 -6.17
CA ARG A 392 -27.06 -3.20 -5.54
C ARG A 392 -26.55 -4.56 -6.01
N THR A 393 -27.41 -5.36 -6.63
CA THR A 393 -27.06 -6.72 -7.03
C THR A 393 -26.52 -6.75 -8.45
N VAL A 394 -25.31 -7.28 -8.59
CA VAL A 394 -24.62 -7.45 -9.87
C VAL A 394 -24.64 -8.91 -10.32
N GLY A 395 -24.57 -9.13 -11.63
CA GLY A 395 -24.41 -10.43 -12.28
C GLY A 395 -23.11 -10.54 -13.08
N GLY A 396 -22.98 -11.59 -13.89
CA GLY A 396 -21.88 -11.72 -14.85
C GLY A 396 -20.63 -12.44 -14.34
N ALA A 397 -19.70 -12.70 -15.26
CA ALA A 397 -18.52 -13.55 -15.07
C ALA A 397 -17.62 -13.05 -13.93
N ILE A 398 -17.46 -11.73 -13.79
CA ILE A 398 -16.67 -11.14 -12.70
C ILE A 398 -17.31 -11.40 -11.33
N LYS A 399 -18.65 -11.30 -11.23
CA LYS A 399 -19.33 -11.63 -9.97
C LYS A 399 -19.21 -13.12 -9.66
N VAL A 400 -19.37 -13.98 -10.66
CA VAL A 400 -19.22 -15.44 -10.47
C VAL A 400 -17.80 -15.78 -10.03
N SER A 401 -16.77 -15.25 -10.70
CA SER A 401 -15.37 -15.51 -10.36
C SER A 401 -15.01 -15.01 -8.95
N SER A 402 -15.63 -13.92 -8.49
CA SER A 402 -15.51 -13.44 -7.12
C SER A 402 -16.10 -14.44 -6.12
N LEU A 403 -17.35 -14.87 -6.32
CA LEU A 403 -18.02 -15.86 -5.46
C LEU A 403 -17.31 -17.22 -5.51
N ALA A 404 -16.87 -17.64 -6.70
CA ALA A 404 -16.11 -18.86 -6.92
C ALA A 404 -14.78 -18.81 -6.17
N GLY A 405 -14.04 -17.71 -6.16
CA GLY A 405 -12.85 -17.60 -5.32
C GLY A 405 -13.17 -17.60 -3.83
N ALA A 406 -14.26 -16.96 -3.40
CA ALA A 406 -14.68 -17.03 -2.00
C ALA A 406 -15.02 -18.47 -1.54
N ILE A 407 -15.43 -19.34 -2.46
CA ILE A 407 -15.70 -20.76 -2.17
C ILE A 407 -14.43 -21.60 -2.38
N PHE A 408 -13.80 -21.52 -3.54
CA PHE A 408 -12.73 -22.42 -4.00
C PHE A 408 -11.32 -21.97 -3.60
N ARG A 409 -11.09 -20.70 -3.24
CA ARG A 409 -9.80 -20.18 -2.76
C ARG A 409 -10.00 -19.01 -1.81
N HIS A 410 -10.57 -19.32 -0.67
CA HIS A 410 -10.97 -18.32 0.30
C HIS A 410 -9.78 -17.61 0.95
N LYS A 411 -9.92 -16.32 1.29
CA LYS A 411 -8.84 -15.50 1.91
C LYS A 411 -8.43 -15.95 3.31
N ASP A 412 -9.38 -16.47 4.08
CA ASP A 412 -9.12 -17.19 5.34
C ASP A 412 -8.81 -18.64 5.02
N ARG A 413 -7.61 -19.08 5.39
CA ARG A 413 -7.08 -20.42 5.13
C ARG A 413 -7.81 -21.54 5.87
N LYS A 414 -8.62 -21.23 6.88
CA LYS A 414 -9.42 -22.24 7.62
C LYS A 414 -10.76 -22.57 6.97
N ARG A 415 -11.03 -21.98 5.81
CA ARG A 415 -12.36 -21.69 5.31
C ARG A 415 -12.37 -21.90 3.79
N GLY A 416 -13.55 -22.17 3.22
CA GLY A 416 -13.69 -22.53 1.81
C GLY A 416 -13.40 -24.00 1.51
N GLN A 417 -13.37 -24.34 0.23
CA GLN A 417 -13.30 -25.68 -0.34
C GLN A 417 -11.99 -25.94 -1.09
N GLN A 418 -10.94 -25.13 -0.86
CA GLN A 418 -9.73 -25.15 -1.70
C GLN A 418 -9.04 -26.51 -1.74
N ASP A 419 -8.69 -27.08 -0.58
CA ASP A 419 -8.00 -28.38 -0.56
C ASP A 419 -8.95 -29.51 -0.99
N THR A 420 -10.24 -29.44 -0.62
CA THR A 420 -11.26 -30.38 -1.09
C THR A 420 -11.36 -30.41 -2.63
N LEU A 421 -11.39 -29.24 -3.26
CA LEU A 421 -11.44 -29.09 -4.71
C LEU A 421 -10.16 -29.63 -5.36
N ARG A 422 -8.98 -29.39 -4.76
CA ARG A 422 -7.71 -29.93 -5.26
C ARG A 422 -7.67 -31.45 -5.19
N TYR A 423 -8.17 -32.06 -4.12
CA TYR A 423 -8.25 -33.52 -4.00
C TYR A 423 -9.26 -34.11 -4.98
N PHE A 424 -10.40 -33.45 -5.17
CA PHE A 424 -11.39 -33.86 -6.18
C PHE A 424 -10.79 -33.83 -7.59
N TRP A 425 -10.11 -32.75 -7.97
CA TRP A 425 -9.46 -32.66 -9.29
C TRP A 425 -8.35 -33.70 -9.48
N ASP A 426 -7.51 -33.91 -8.47
CA ASP A 426 -6.46 -34.93 -8.53
C ASP A 426 -7.04 -36.33 -8.72
N TYR A 427 -8.14 -36.63 -8.05
CA TYR A 427 -8.86 -37.89 -8.20
C TYR A 427 -9.49 -38.07 -9.60
N GLU A 428 -10.17 -37.03 -10.12
CA GLU A 428 -10.90 -37.12 -11.40
C GLU A 428 -9.98 -37.00 -12.63
N THR A 429 -8.88 -36.25 -12.52
CA THR A 429 -8.05 -35.86 -13.69
C THR A 429 -6.56 -36.17 -13.52
N GLY A 430 -6.10 -36.50 -12.32
CA GLY A 430 -4.67 -36.62 -12.00
C GLY A 430 -3.92 -35.28 -11.97
N LEU A 431 -4.63 -34.15 -12.00
CA LEU A 431 -4.05 -32.81 -12.02
C LEU A 431 -4.38 -32.05 -10.73
N ASN A 432 -3.37 -31.38 -10.19
CA ASN A 432 -3.52 -30.55 -8.99
C ASN A 432 -3.57 -29.06 -9.37
N ILE A 433 -4.74 -28.60 -9.82
CA ILE A 433 -4.96 -27.20 -10.25
C ILE A 433 -5.44 -26.36 -9.07
N CYS A 434 -4.82 -25.19 -8.86
CA CYS A 434 -5.30 -24.22 -7.87
C CYS A 434 -6.20 -23.19 -8.54
N PHE A 435 -7.43 -23.02 -8.01
CA PHE A 435 -8.29 -21.92 -8.44
C PHE A 435 -7.60 -20.55 -8.19
N PRO A 436 -7.81 -19.51 -9.02
CA PRO A 436 -7.17 -18.20 -8.83
C PRO A 436 -7.63 -17.44 -7.58
N ASP A 437 -6.76 -16.58 -7.03
CA ASP A 437 -6.95 -15.89 -5.74
C ASP A 437 -7.76 -14.59 -5.87
N THR A 438 -9.02 -14.69 -6.32
CA THR A 438 -9.88 -13.51 -6.54
C THR A 438 -10.26 -12.79 -5.24
N SER A 439 -10.31 -13.51 -4.11
CA SER A 439 -10.64 -12.93 -2.79
C SER A 439 -9.59 -11.98 -2.20
N ASN A 440 -8.35 -12.00 -2.71
CA ASN A 440 -7.28 -11.09 -2.28
C ASN A 440 -6.94 -10.03 -3.35
N THR A 441 -7.84 -9.81 -4.32
CA THR A 441 -7.70 -8.76 -5.35
C THR A 441 -6.35 -8.77 -6.07
N ARG A 442 -5.78 -9.95 -6.34
CA ARG A 442 -4.54 -10.05 -7.12
C ARG A 442 -4.77 -9.64 -8.57
N PHE A 443 -3.75 -9.02 -9.18
CA PHE A 443 -3.75 -8.69 -10.61
C PHE A 443 -4.19 -9.89 -11.45
N GLN A 444 -5.14 -9.67 -12.36
CA GLN A 444 -5.68 -10.65 -13.31
C GLN A 444 -6.23 -11.96 -12.71
N SER A 445 -6.45 -12.02 -11.38
CA SER A 445 -7.01 -13.21 -10.74
C SER A 445 -8.41 -13.55 -11.24
N HIS A 446 -9.22 -12.55 -11.58
CA HIS A 446 -10.55 -12.74 -12.14
C HIS A 446 -10.48 -13.27 -13.58
N ALA A 447 -9.58 -12.74 -14.41
CA ALA A 447 -9.36 -13.26 -15.76
C ALA A 447 -8.92 -14.72 -15.73
N GLY A 448 -7.88 -15.05 -14.94
CA GLY A 448 -7.46 -16.44 -14.78
C GLY A 448 -8.57 -17.33 -14.21
N ALA A 449 -9.46 -16.80 -13.36
CA ALA A 449 -10.61 -17.57 -12.88
C ALA A 449 -11.60 -17.86 -14.00
N CYS A 450 -11.85 -16.90 -14.90
CA CYS A 450 -12.62 -17.13 -16.12
C CYS A 450 -11.97 -18.19 -17.01
N GLU A 451 -10.64 -18.23 -17.13
CA GLU A 451 -9.92 -19.25 -17.91
C GLU A 451 -10.13 -20.65 -17.33
N ILE A 452 -9.90 -20.81 -16.01
CA ILE A 452 -10.12 -22.08 -15.32
C ILE A 452 -11.57 -22.54 -15.45
N ILE A 453 -12.54 -21.61 -15.33
CA ILE A 453 -13.95 -21.89 -15.51
C ILE A 453 -14.25 -22.31 -16.95
N THR A 454 -13.72 -21.60 -17.96
CA THR A 454 -13.97 -21.89 -19.38
C THR A 454 -13.47 -23.27 -19.77
N VAL A 455 -12.30 -23.67 -19.25
CA VAL A 455 -11.74 -25.01 -19.49
C VAL A 455 -12.49 -26.08 -18.71
N ASN A 456 -12.77 -25.86 -17.42
CA ASN A 456 -13.17 -26.91 -16.47
C ASN A 456 -14.61 -26.77 -15.93
N MET A 457 -15.51 -26.11 -16.66
CA MET A 457 -16.85 -25.77 -16.16
C MET A 457 -17.64 -26.99 -15.67
N GLU A 458 -17.62 -28.09 -16.41
CA GLU A 458 -18.34 -29.32 -16.07
C GLU A 458 -17.80 -29.94 -14.80
N LEU A 459 -16.47 -30.00 -14.64
CA LEU A 459 -15.83 -30.50 -13.43
C LEU A 459 -16.18 -29.62 -12.21
N LEU A 460 -16.25 -28.30 -12.37
CA LEU A 460 -16.68 -27.39 -11.31
C LEU A 460 -18.16 -27.60 -10.93
N LEU A 461 -19.03 -27.84 -11.90
CA LEU A 461 -20.44 -28.17 -11.66
C LEU A 461 -20.59 -29.52 -10.95
N GLN A 462 -19.83 -30.54 -11.38
CA GLN A 462 -19.77 -31.85 -10.72
C GLN A 462 -19.24 -31.73 -9.28
N PHE A 463 -18.22 -30.90 -9.06
CA PHE A 463 -17.71 -30.62 -7.73
C PHE A 463 -18.76 -29.97 -6.83
N LEU A 464 -19.55 -29.02 -7.33
CA LEU A 464 -20.65 -28.43 -6.54
C LEU A 464 -21.73 -29.47 -6.21
N VAL A 465 -22.02 -30.41 -7.11
CA VAL A 465 -22.89 -31.55 -6.80
C VAL A 465 -22.27 -32.42 -5.70
N TYR A 466 -20.99 -32.77 -5.81
CA TYR A 466 -20.27 -33.51 -4.78
C TYR A 466 -20.29 -32.80 -3.41
N VAL A 467 -20.08 -31.49 -3.37
CA VAL A 467 -20.19 -30.67 -2.14
C VAL A 467 -21.60 -30.73 -1.57
N ARG A 468 -22.64 -30.63 -2.41
CA ARG A 468 -24.04 -30.74 -1.98
C ARG A 468 -24.31 -32.09 -1.33
N GLU A 469 -23.92 -33.19 -1.96
CA GLU A 469 -24.21 -34.55 -1.46
C GLU A 469 -23.47 -34.87 -0.16
N ASN A 470 -22.29 -34.27 0.07
CA ASN A 470 -21.53 -34.46 1.31
C ASN A 470 -22.05 -33.63 2.49
N LYS A 471 -22.92 -32.64 2.26
CA LYS A 471 -23.50 -31.84 3.35
C LYS A 471 -24.64 -32.61 4.02
N GLY A 472 -24.72 -32.51 5.34
CA GLY A 472 -25.83 -33.10 6.11
C GLY A 472 -27.21 -32.62 5.66
N SER A 473 -27.32 -31.36 5.22
CA SER A 473 -28.57 -30.81 4.66
C SER A 473 -28.88 -31.26 3.24
N ARG A 474 -27.90 -31.80 2.51
CA ARG A 474 -27.95 -32.08 1.07
C ARG A 474 -28.36 -30.88 0.21
N THR A 475 -28.07 -29.67 0.68
CA THR A 475 -28.37 -28.42 -0.01
C THR A 475 -27.12 -27.56 -0.14
N LEU A 476 -27.03 -26.83 -1.24
CA LEU A 476 -26.02 -25.78 -1.41
C LEU A 476 -26.45 -24.56 -0.60
N ASN A 477 -25.47 -23.84 -0.03
CA ASN A 477 -25.75 -22.53 0.55
C ASN A 477 -26.00 -21.49 -0.56
N HIS A 478 -26.47 -20.29 -0.17
CA HIS A 478 -26.88 -19.29 -1.14
C HIS A 478 -25.74 -18.85 -2.09
N MET A 479 -24.50 -18.81 -1.60
CA MET A 479 -23.34 -18.44 -2.43
C MET A 479 -22.97 -19.55 -3.42
N GLU A 480 -22.92 -20.80 -2.97
CA GLU A 480 -22.66 -21.97 -3.82
C GLU A 480 -23.74 -22.13 -4.89
N LEU A 481 -24.99 -21.92 -4.52
CA LEU A 481 -26.11 -21.94 -5.47
C LEU A 481 -26.00 -20.81 -6.50
N ASN A 482 -25.60 -19.61 -6.08
CA ASN A 482 -25.34 -18.50 -7.01
C ASN A 482 -24.20 -18.82 -7.97
N VAL A 483 -23.11 -19.47 -7.51
CA VAL A 483 -22.05 -19.93 -8.41
C VAL A 483 -22.58 -20.98 -9.38
N GLN A 484 -23.30 -21.99 -8.91
CA GLN A 484 -23.89 -23.03 -9.77
C GLN A 484 -24.80 -22.43 -10.85
N ARG A 485 -25.68 -21.50 -10.46
CA ARG A 485 -26.56 -20.78 -11.38
C ARG A 485 -25.78 -19.91 -12.36
N GLY A 486 -24.74 -19.23 -11.88
CA GLY A 486 -23.83 -18.44 -12.69
C GLY A 486 -23.12 -19.23 -13.78
N LEU A 487 -22.54 -20.38 -13.41
CA LEU A 487 -21.90 -21.30 -14.35
C LEU A 487 -22.89 -21.90 -15.37
N SER A 488 -24.18 -21.95 -15.02
CA SER A 488 -25.24 -22.44 -15.90
C SER A 488 -25.93 -21.35 -16.73
N CYS A 489 -25.64 -20.07 -16.45
CA CYS A 489 -26.28 -18.94 -17.09
C CYS A 489 -25.67 -18.68 -18.48
N TRP A 490 -26.50 -18.73 -19.52
CA TRP A 490 -26.08 -18.57 -20.91
C TRP A 490 -25.38 -17.23 -21.20
N ALA A 491 -25.93 -16.11 -20.72
CA ALA A 491 -25.31 -14.79 -20.88
C ALA A 491 -23.98 -14.67 -20.11
N THR A 492 -23.86 -15.33 -18.96
CA THR A 492 -22.61 -15.34 -18.18
C THR A 492 -21.53 -16.20 -18.84
N ARG A 493 -21.90 -17.28 -19.54
CA ARG A 493 -20.97 -18.11 -20.32
C ARG A 493 -20.31 -17.35 -21.46
N HIS A 494 -21.04 -16.46 -22.12
CA HIS A 494 -20.46 -15.54 -23.11
C HIS A 494 -19.33 -14.73 -22.48
N GLU A 495 -19.58 -14.08 -21.35
CA GLU A 495 -18.58 -13.24 -20.69
C GLU A 495 -17.34 -14.03 -20.25
N PHE A 496 -17.49 -15.29 -19.80
CA PHE A 496 -16.33 -16.13 -19.47
C PHE A 496 -15.42 -16.36 -20.68
N VAL A 497 -16.01 -16.71 -21.84
CA VAL A 497 -15.27 -16.95 -23.08
C VAL A 497 -14.59 -15.67 -23.57
N VAL A 498 -15.33 -14.55 -23.62
CA VAL A 498 -14.81 -13.24 -24.04
C VAL A 498 -13.62 -12.82 -23.19
N ILE A 499 -13.76 -12.87 -21.86
CA ILE A 499 -12.70 -12.50 -20.92
C ILE A 499 -11.47 -13.42 -21.07
N SER A 500 -11.69 -14.72 -21.22
CA SER A 500 -10.58 -15.69 -21.33
C SER A 500 -9.76 -15.47 -22.61
N LEU A 501 -10.43 -15.24 -23.74
CA LEU A 501 -9.76 -14.96 -25.02
C LEU A 501 -8.98 -13.65 -24.95
N LEU A 502 -9.58 -12.57 -24.44
CA LEU A 502 -8.91 -11.28 -24.34
C LEU A 502 -7.76 -11.27 -23.35
N ASN A 503 -7.84 -12.05 -22.26
CA ASN A 503 -6.73 -12.21 -21.34
C ASN A 503 -5.51 -12.84 -22.04
N GLN A 504 -5.72 -13.91 -22.81
CA GLN A 504 -4.65 -14.58 -23.57
C GLN A 504 -4.11 -13.74 -24.73
N CYS A 505 -4.95 -12.92 -25.35
CA CYS A 505 -4.60 -12.15 -26.55
C CYS A 505 -4.05 -10.75 -26.25
N VAL A 506 -4.39 -10.14 -25.10
CA VAL A 506 -4.05 -8.74 -24.78
C VAL A 506 -3.35 -8.62 -23.43
N ASP A 507 -4.02 -9.02 -22.34
CA ASP A 507 -3.56 -8.71 -20.98
C ASP A 507 -2.28 -9.47 -20.60
N VAL A 508 -2.24 -10.78 -20.88
CA VAL A 508 -1.07 -11.61 -20.59
C VAL A 508 0.14 -11.16 -21.42
N PRO A 509 0.05 -11.01 -22.76
CA PRO A 509 1.14 -10.44 -23.55
C PRO A 509 1.62 -9.06 -23.04
N TYR A 510 0.68 -8.16 -22.70
CA TYR A 510 1.03 -6.86 -22.14
C TYR A 510 1.82 -6.99 -20.83
N MET A 511 1.36 -7.83 -19.91
CA MET A 511 2.05 -8.08 -18.64
C MET A 511 3.43 -8.71 -18.86
N LEU A 512 3.57 -9.62 -19.81
CA LEU A 512 4.85 -10.25 -20.16
C LEU A 512 5.84 -9.24 -20.74
N GLU A 513 5.36 -8.29 -21.56
CA GLU A 513 6.20 -7.22 -22.11
C GLU A 513 6.64 -6.26 -21.00
N VAL A 514 5.73 -5.83 -20.12
CA VAL A 514 6.04 -4.93 -19.00
C VAL A 514 6.90 -5.59 -17.91
N ARG A 515 6.73 -6.89 -17.65
CA ARG A 515 7.52 -7.66 -16.67
C ARG A 515 8.63 -8.47 -17.32
N GLY A 516 8.99 -8.14 -18.56
CA GLY A 516 9.98 -8.87 -19.34
C GLY A 516 11.38 -8.89 -18.69
N PRO A 517 12.30 -9.72 -19.20
CA PRO A 517 13.64 -9.87 -18.65
C PRO A 517 14.47 -8.58 -18.65
N LEU A 518 14.14 -7.61 -19.51
CA LEU A 518 14.79 -6.30 -19.59
C LEU A 518 14.09 -5.22 -18.76
N ARG A 519 13.10 -5.57 -17.92
CA ARG A 519 12.37 -4.62 -17.08
C ARG A 519 13.28 -3.71 -16.25
N ALA A 520 14.40 -4.23 -15.76
CA ALA A 520 15.33 -3.46 -14.93
C ALA A 520 16.04 -2.34 -15.71
N GLU A 521 16.06 -2.45 -17.05
CA GLU A 521 16.63 -1.49 -17.98
C GLU A 521 15.54 -0.60 -18.59
N ASP A 522 14.29 -1.07 -18.62
CA ASP A 522 13.15 -0.33 -19.14
C ASP A 522 12.79 0.88 -18.27
N ASN A 523 12.70 2.02 -18.93
CA ASN A 523 12.19 3.26 -18.36
C ASN A 523 10.70 3.38 -18.71
N LEU A 524 9.83 3.56 -17.71
CA LEU A 524 8.39 3.77 -17.92
C LEU A 524 8.11 4.86 -18.95
N LEU A 525 8.90 5.93 -18.97
CA LEU A 525 8.73 7.05 -19.90
C LEU A 525 8.84 6.62 -21.37
N ARG A 526 9.52 5.51 -21.67
CA ARG A 526 9.71 4.96 -23.02
C ARG A 526 8.58 4.04 -23.49
N LEU A 527 7.57 3.74 -22.65
CA LEU A 527 6.52 2.77 -22.98
C LEU A 527 5.40 3.31 -23.90
N GLY A 528 5.47 4.58 -24.32
CA GLY A 528 4.48 5.16 -25.24
C GLY A 528 4.20 4.33 -26.52
N PRO A 529 5.20 3.76 -27.20
CA PRO A 529 4.98 2.86 -28.34
C PRO A 529 4.21 1.59 -27.97
N LEU A 530 4.45 1.00 -26.79
CA LEU A 530 3.73 -0.17 -26.30
C LEU A 530 2.24 0.15 -26.08
N HIS A 531 1.91 1.25 -25.41
CA HIS A 531 0.49 1.61 -25.20
C HIS A 531 -0.22 1.96 -26.52
N LYS A 532 0.47 2.60 -27.48
CA LYS A 532 -0.05 2.79 -28.84
C LYS A 532 -0.33 1.45 -29.53
N LYS A 533 0.57 0.48 -29.40
CA LYS A 533 0.42 -0.88 -29.93
C LYS A 533 -0.77 -1.60 -29.30
N VAL A 534 -1.00 -1.46 -28.00
CA VAL A 534 -2.18 -2.02 -27.29
C VAL A 534 -3.47 -1.47 -27.88
N ARG A 535 -3.60 -0.14 -28.02
CA ARG A 535 -4.80 0.48 -28.61
C ARG A 535 -5.03 0.01 -30.05
N ALA A 536 -4.00 0.04 -30.88
CA ALA A 536 -4.09 -0.43 -32.26
C ALA A 536 -4.52 -1.91 -32.35
N HIS A 537 -4.04 -2.76 -31.43
CA HIS A 537 -4.44 -4.16 -31.39
C HIS A 537 -5.90 -4.34 -30.93
N LEU A 538 -6.37 -3.57 -29.95
CA LEU A 538 -7.78 -3.55 -29.55
C LEU A 538 -8.70 -3.07 -30.68
N GLU A 539 -8.30 -2.05 -31.43
CA GLU A 539 -9.02 -1.59 -32.62
C GLU A 539 -9.07 -2.67 -33.71
N LYS A 540 -7.95 -3.37 -33.94
CA LYS A 540 -7.87 -4.51 -34.86
C LYS A 540 -8.84 -5.63 -34.48
N ILE A 541 -8.89 -6.01 -33.20
CA ILE A 541 -9.83 -7.01 -32.69
C ILE A 541 -11.27 -6.53 -32.83
N ALA A 542 -11.56 -5.27 -32.48
CA ALA A 542 -12.91 -4.71 -32.59
C ALA A 542 -13.40 -4.63 -34.05
N ALA A 543 -12.50 -4.41 -35.01
CA ALA A 543 -12.83 -4.37 -36.43
C ALA A 543 -13.06 -5.76 -37.02
N ASN A 544 -12.39 -6.78 -36.50
CA ASN A 544 -12.54 -8.16 -36.94
C ASN A 544 -12.36 -9.16 -35.77
N PRO A 545 -13.42 -9.45 -34.99
CA PRO A 545 -13.36 -10.38 -33.86
C PRO A 545 -12.95 -11.81 -34.25
N GLU A 546 -13.20 -12.22 -35.51
CA GLU A 546 -12.85 -13.55 -36.00
C GLU A 546 -11.34 -13.82 -35.94
N ILE A 547 -10.50 -12.78 -35.84
CA ILE A 547 -9.06 -12.98 -35.63
C ILE A 547 -8.75 -13.64 -34.27
N ILE A 548 -9.68 -13.67 -33.32
CA ILE A 548 -9.53 -14.39 -32.05
C ILE A 548 -10.53 -15.54 -31.89
N THR A 549 -11.74 -15.44 -32.45
CA THR A 549 -12.79 -16.47 -32.32
C THR A 549 -12.79 -17.50 -33.44
N GLY A 550 -12.24 -17.18 -34.61
CA GLY A 550 -12.22 -18.07 -35.77
C GLY A 550 -11.48 -19.39 -35.53
N ALA A 551 -11.95 -20.47 -36.15
CA ALA A 551 -11.32 -21.79 -36.02
C ALA A 551 -9.84 -21.78 -36.47
N ASP A 552 -9.55 -21.05 -37.55
CA ASP A 552 -8.22 -20.95 -38.16
C ASP A 552 -7.39 -19.76 -37.64
N ALA A 553 -7.89 -19.04 -36.62
CA ALA A 553 -7.19 -17.88 -36.10
C ALA A 553 -5.86 -18.28 -35.42
N SER A 554 -4.76 -17.76 -35.96
CA SER A 554 -3.41 -18.03 -35.50
C SER A 554 -3.00 -17.15 -34.31
N PHE A 555 -1.98 -17.56 -33.56
CA PHE A 555 -1.48 -16.75 -32.44
C PHE A 555 -0.84 -15.45 -32.94
N GLU A 556 -0.16 -15.46 -34.10
CA GLU A 556 0.52 -14.30 -34.68
C GLU A 556 -0.43 -13.15 -34.99
N ALA A 557 -1.66 -13.47 -35.41
CA ALA A 557 -2.67 -12.48 -35.71
C ALA A 557 -3.48 -12.05 -34.47
N SER A 558 -3.64 -12.95 -33.49
CA SER A 558 -4.54 -12.77 -32.35
C SER A 558 -3.87 -12.14 -31.12
N THR A 559 -2.59 -12.40 -30.87
CA THR A 559 -1.88 -11.88 -29.69
C THR A 559 -1.22 -10.54 -29.94
N LEU A 560 -1.19 -9.69 -28.90
CA LEU A 560 -0.57 -8.36 -28.96
C LEU A 560 0.90 -8.41 -29.36
N ASP A 561 1.65 -9.41 -28.91
CA ASP A 561 3.08 -9.56 -29.19
C ASP A 561 3.38 -10.49 -30.36
N GLY A 562 2.35 -11.07 -30.99
CA GLY A 562 2.46 -12.06 -32.06
C GLY A 562 3.10 -13.38 -31.63
N LYS A 563 3.20 -13.64 -30.31
CA LYS A 563 3.74 -14.89 -29.76
C LYS A 563 2.64 -15.86 -29.38
N MET A 564 3.03 -17.11 -29.11
CA MET A 564 2.13 -18.16 -28.67
C MET A 564 1.38 -17.77 -27.40
N TRP A 565 0.09 -18.13 -27.32
CA TRP A 565 -0.70 -17.95 -26.11
C TRP A 565 -0.03 -18.61 -24.90
N GLN A 566 -0.12 -17.97 -23.73
CA GLN A 566 0.45 -18.49 -22.48
C GLN A 566 -0.20 -19.81 -22.05
N HIS A 567 -1.51 -19.92 -22.31
CA HIS A 567 -2.34 -21.10 -22.07
C HIS A 567 -3.13 -21.43 -23.35
N PRO A 568 -2.51 -22.09 -24.35
CA PRO A 568 -3.18 -22.44 -25.60
C PRO A 568 -4.45 -23.26 -25.38
N GLU A 569 -4.46 -24.13 -24.36
CA GLU A 569 -5.61 -24.94 -23.96
C GLU A 569 -6.85 -24.09 -23.65
N VAL A 570 -6.67 -22.88 -23.12
CA VAL A 570 -7.77 -21.95 -22.83
C VAL A 570 -8.37 -21.42 -24.11
N VAL A 571 -7.56 -21.06 -25.11
CA VAL A 571 -8.04 -20.54 -26.39
C VAL A 571 -8.80 -21.63 -27.16
N TYR A 572 -8.24 -22.84 -27.22
CA TYR A 572 -8.92 -23.96 -27.87
C TYR A 572 -10.22 -24.34 -27.16
N ALA A 573 -10.21 -24.41 -25.82
CA ALA A 573 -11.42 -24.66 -25.06
C ALA A 573 -12.46 -23.56 -25.29
N ALA A 574 -12.07 -22.28 -25.20
CA ALA A 574 -12.96 -21.14 -25.43
C ALA A 574 -13.63 -21.22 -26.81
N ARG A 575 -12.87 -21.50 -27.87
CA ARG A 575 -13.43 -21.67 -29.24
C ARG A 575 -14.38 -22.86 -29.34
N ALA A 576 -14.02 -24.00 -28.75
CA ALA A 576 -14.92 -25.15 -28.69
C ALA A 576 -16.23 -24.80 -27.95
N ARG A 577 -16.14 -24.04 -26.84
CA ARG A 577 -17.29 -23.61 -26.04
C ARG A 577 -18.25 -22.70 -26.80
N ILE A 578 -17.75 -21.88 -27.73
CA ILE A 578 -18.62 -21.03 -28.57
C ILE A 578 -19.64 -21.91 -29.30
N ALA A 579 -19.20 -23.02 -29.88
CA ALA A 579 -20.07 -23.97 -30.57
C ALA A 579 -20.88 -24.83 -29.59
N GLU A 580 -20.23 -25.44 -28.58
CA GLU A 580 -20.88 -26.35 -27.63
C GLU A 580 -21.99 -25.70 -26.81
N TRP A 581 -21.81 -24.43 -26.42
CA TRP A 581 -22.77 -23.70 -25.59
C TRP A 581 -23.68 -22.77 -26.40
N ASN A 582 -23.62 -22.84 -27.73
CA ASN A 582 -24.38 -21.99 -28.65
C ASN A 582 -24.28 -20.49 -28.29
N LEU A 583 -23.05 -19.97 -28.29
CA LEU A 583 -22.74 -18.60 -27.87
C LEU A 583 -22.68 -17.66 -29.09
N GLU A 584 -23.85 -17.37 -29.67
CA GLU A 584 -24.00 -16.63 -30.93
C GLU A 584 -23.53 -15.16 -30.88
N HIS A 585 -23.33 -14.60 -29.69
CA HIS A 585 -23.04 -13.16 -29.51
C HIS A 585 -21.62 -12.86 -29.02
N VAL A 586 -20.72 -13.84 -29.03
CA VAL A 586 -19.35 -13.67 -28.53
C VAL A 586 -18.60 -12.56 -29.27
N ASP A 587 -18.71 -12.51 -30.61
CA ASP A 587 -18.05 -11.48 -31.40
C ASP A 587 -18.57 -10.08 -31.07
N ALA A 588 -19.89 -9.92 -30.94
CA ALA A 588 -20.51 -8.65 -30.58
C ALA A 588 -20.07 -8.17 -29.18
N LEU A 589 -19.93 -9.09 -28.24
CA LEU A 589 -19.44 -8.78 -26.88
C LEU A 589 -17.94 -8.50 -26.84
N ILE A 590 -17.12 -9.14 -27.68
CA ILE A 590 -15.72 -8.77 -27.87
C ILE A 590 -15.61 -7.33 -28.36
N VAL A 591 -16.42 -6.94 -29.36
CA VAL A 591 -16.45 -5.56 -29.84
C VAL A 591 -16.84 -4.60 -28.72
N ALA A 592 -17.89 -4.92 -27.95
CA ALA A 592 -18.32 -4.11 -26.82
C ALA A 592 -17.21 -3.96 -25.76
N TYR A 593 -16.55 -5.07 -25.42
CA TYR A 593 -15.41 -5.07 -24.50
C TYR A 593 -14.26 -4.19 -25.01
N CYS A 594 -13.84 -4.37 -26.27
CA CYS A 594 -12.73 -3.63 -26.86
C CYS A 594 -13.02 -2.12 -26.89
N LYS A 595 -14.25 -1.70 -27.21
CA LYS A 595 -14.67 -0.29 -27.13
C LYS A 595 -14.53 0.26 -25.71
N GLY A 596 -15.00 -0.51 -24.71
CA GLY A 596 -14.84 -0.17 -23.30
C GLY A 596 -13.36 -0.05 -22.87
N ALA A 597 -12.53 -0.99 -23.33
CA ALA A 597 -11.12 -1.03 -23.03
C ALA A 597 -10.36 0.16 -23.66
N LEU A 598 -10.70 0.53 -24.90
CA LEU A 598 -10.14 1.70 -25.59
C LEU A 598 -10.44 2.99 -24.82
N LEU A 599 -11.69 3.19 -24.38
CA LEU A 599 -12.08 4.33 -23.54
C LEU A 599 -11.31 4.39 -22.22
N ALA A 600 -10.99 3.22 -21.64
CA ALA A 600 -10.18 3.14 -20.43
C ALA A 600 -8.71 3.48 -20.71
N TRP A 601 -8.13 2.95 -21.79
CA TRP A 601 -6.74 3.25 -22.19
C TRP A 601 -6.53 4.74 -22.44
N ASP A 602 -7.47 5.42 -23.10
CA ASP A 602 -7.43 6.88 -23.32
C ASP A 602 -7.34 7.69 -22.01
N ARG A 603 -7.85 7.14 -20.89
CA ARG A 603 -7.75 7.75 -19.55
C ARG A 603 -6.43 7.43 -18.86
N PHE A 604 -5.87 6.25 -19.10
CA PHE A 604 -4.71 5.72 -18.35
C PHE A 604 -3.36 5.93 -19.05
N ASP A 605 -3.35 6.34 -20.32
CA ASP A 605 -2.14 6.66 -21.08
C ASP A 605 -1.91 8.16 -21.34
N THR A 606 -2.64 9.02 -20.61
CA THR A 606 -2.56 10.49 -20.75
C THR A 606 -1.14 11.05 -20.61
N GLU A 607 -0.26 10.34 -19.89
CA GLU A 607 1.17 10.65 -19.73
C GLU A 607 1.92 10.75 -21.07
N TRP A 608 1.53 9.94 -22.08
CA TRP A 608 2.20 9.85 -23.40
C TRP A 608 1.45 10.55 -24.53
N ARG A 609 0.52 11.47 -24.22
CA ARG A 609 -0.11 12.30 -25.25
C ARG A 609 0.95 13.11 -25.98
N ALA A 610 0.70 13.41 -27.26
CA ALA A 610 1.64 14.17 -28.08
C ALA A 610 1.88 15.61 -27.55
N ASP A 611 0.91 16.16 -26.84
CA ASP A 611 0.97 17.44 -26.12
C ASP A 611 1.35 17.28 -24.63
N GLY A 612 1.67 16.05 -24.20
CA GLY A 612 1.99 15.72 -22.81
C GLY A 612 3.42 16.05 -22.39
N PRO A 613 3.71 16.07 -21.08
CA PRO A 613 5.00 16.48 -20.54
C PRO A 613 6.15 15.54 -20.93
N ILE A 614 5.88 14.27 -21.27
CA ILE A 614 6.89 13.31 -21.71
C ILE A 614 7.35 13.60 -23.14
N ALA A 615 6.45 14.07 -24.02
CA ALA A 615 6.72 14.21 -25.45
C ALA A 615 7.78 15.30 -25.75
N SER A 616 7.92 16.29 -24.87
CA SER A 616 8.87 17.39 -25.00
C SER A 616 10.20 17.17 -24.26
N LEU A 617 10.42 16.01 -23.64
CA LEU A 617 11.63 15.74 -22.89
C LEU A 617 12.82 15.43 -23.80
N SER A 618 13.97 16.01 -23.47
CA SER A 618 15.25 15.57 -24.01
C SER A 618 15.59 14.15 -23.52
N GLN A 619 16.43 13.46 -24.28
CA GLN A 619 16.97 12.14 -23.89
C GLN A 619 17.66 12.18 -22.52
N GLU A 620 18.37 13.27 -22.20
CA GLU A 620 19.00 13.48 -20.89
C GLU A 620 17.95 13.57 -19.76
N ASN A 621 16.87 14.31 -19.98
CA ASN A 621 15.79 14.43 -18.99
C ASN A 621 15.03 13.11 -18.80
N ILE A 622 14.88 12.30 -19.86
CA ILE A 622 14.30 10.96 -19.78
C ILE A 622 15.13 10.05 -18.85
N GLU A 623 16.46 10.06 -18.99
CA GLU A 623 17.33 9.26 -18.12
C GLU A 623 17.38 9.80 -16.69
N ARG A 624 17.38 11.12 -16.52
CA ARG A 624 17.37 11.75 -15.20
C ARG A 624 16.05 11.53 -14.46
N ALA A 625 14.93 11.34 -15.17
CA ALA A 625 13.61 11.02 -14.62
C ALA A 625 13.24 9.54 -14.79
N TRP A 626 14.21 8.63 -14.72
CA TRP A 626 13.97 7.20 -14.89
C TRP A 626 12.99 6.64 -13.85
N LEU A 627 11.93 5.97 -14.30
CA LEU A 627 10.91 5.36 -13.44
C LEU A 627 10.79 3.86 -13.73
N GLU A 628 10.61 3.07 -12.67
CA GLU A 628 10.21 1.67 -12.82
C GLU A 628 8.84 1.58 -13.51
N VAL A 629 8.67 0.53 -14.33
CA VAL A 629 7.43 0.27 -15.06
C VAL A 629 6.29 -0.26 -14.17
N THR A 630 6.61 -0.79 -12.98
CA THR A 630 5.62 -1.28 -12.00
C THR A 630 6.01 -0.90 -10.58
N ASN A 631 5.05 -0.96 -9.63
CA ASN A 631 5.29 -0.71 -8.21
C ASN A 631 5.60 -1.97 -7.39
N ASP A 632 5.92 -3.08 -8.06
CA ASP A 632 6.13 -4.39 -7.44
C ASP A 632 7.17 -4.32 -6.28
N GLY A 633 8.14 -3.40 -6.36
CA GLY A 633 9.14 -3.20 -5.31
C GLY A 633 8.53 -2.78 -3.96
N ASN A 634 7.60 -1.82 -3.95
CA ASN A 634 6.93 -1.39 -2.72
C ASN A 634 5.90 -2.42 -2.26
N GLU A 635 5.09 -2.95 -3.19
CA GLU A 635 4.09 -4.00 -2.90
C GLU A 635 4.73 -5.24 -2.28
N SER A 636 5.90 -5.64 -2.78
CA SER A 636 6.68 -6.77 -2.27
C SER A 636 7.14 -6.53 -0.83
N GLU A 637 7.65 -5.35 -0.47
CA GLU A 637 8.07 -5.07 0.91
C GLU A 637 6.89 -5.09 1.89
N LEU A 638 5.72 -4.57 1.48
CA LEU A 638 4.49 -4.69 2.26
C LEU A 638 4.02 -6.15 2.39
N GLY A 639 4.16 -6.95 1.34
CA GLY A 639 3.92 -8.40 1.36
C GLY A 639 4.84 -9.14 2.33
N ILE A 640 6.13 -8.82 2.28
CA ILE A 640 7.18 -9.38 3.16
C ILE A 640 6.89 -9.02 4.62
N TYR A 641 6.54 -7.76 4.90
CA TYR A 641 6.14 -7.34 6.24
C TYR A 641 4.95 -8.14 6.76
N ARG A 642 3.89 -8.34 5.96
CA ARG A 642 2.72 -9.13 6.36
C ARG A 642 3.12 -10.56 6.76
N GLY A 643 4.00 -11.19 6.00
CA GLY A 643 4.55 -12.51 6.34
C GLY A 643 5.38 -12.49 7.63
N ALA A 644 6.27 -11.50 7.77
CA ALA A 644 7.12 -11.35 8.94
C ALA A 644 6.31 -11.10 10.22
N ALA A 645 5.32 -10.20 10.19
CA ALA A 645 4.41 -9.90 11.28
C ALA A 645 3.57 -11.12 11.72
N LYS A 646 3.28 -12.05 10.79
CA LYS A 646 2.63 -13.32 11.14
C LYS A 646 3.58 -14.27 11.89
N SER A 647 4.84 -14.35 11.46
CA SER A 647 5.84 -15.23 12.08
C SER A 647 6.42 -14.68 13.40
N ALA A 648 6.45 -13.36 13.55
CA ALA A 648 7.02 -12.64 14.68
C ALA A 648 6.14 -11.42 15.03
N PRO A 649 4.97 -11.65 15.66
CA PRO A 649 3.98 -10.59 15.92
C PRO A 649 4.47 -9.50 16.90
N ASN A 650 5.49 -9.80 17.70
CA ASN A 650 6.11 -8.84 18.64
C ASN A 650 7.30 -8.09 18.02
N MET A 651 7.54 -8.24 16.72
CA MET A 651 8.56 -7.48 15.99
C MET A 651 8.07 -6.04 15.83
N SER A 652 8.92 -5.06 16.12
CA SER A 652 8.58 -3.66 15.88
C SER A 652 8.77 -3.31 14.40
N LEU A 653 7.98 -2.35 13.90
CA LEU A 653 8.06 -1.91 12.51
C LEU A 653 9.43 -1.30 12.19
N GLU A 654 9.99 -0.54 13.13
CA GLU A 654 11.30 0.12 12.99
C GLU A 654 12.42 -0.91 12.86
N PHE A 655 12.39 -1.99 13.66
CA PHE A 655 13.35 -3.08 13.52
C PHE A 655 13.20 -3.80 12.16
N HIS A 656 11.96 -4.04 11.72
CA HIS A 656 11.72 -4.64 10.41
C HIS A 656 12.25 -3.75 9.28
N SER A 657 11.89 -2.47 9.28
CA SER A 657 12.36 -1.48 8.31
C SER A 657 13.89 -1.41 8.28
N ALA A 658 14.56 -1.29 9.43
CA ALA A 658 16.03 -1.28 9.49
C ALA A 658 16.67 -2.55 8.88
N MET A 659 16.15 -3.73 9.23
CA MET A 659 16.61 -5.01 8.68
C MET A 659 16.42 -5.09 7.16
N ARG A 660 15.27 -4.63 6.66
CA ARG A 660 14.95 -4.65 5.23
C ARG A 660 15.73 -3.61 4.44
N MET A 661 15.89 -2.40 4.97
CA MET A 661 16.74 -1.35 4.39
C MET A 661 18.18 -1.85 4.25
N TYR A 662 18.73 -2.45 5.31
CA TYR A 662 20.08 -3.01 5.28
C TYR A 662 20.27 -4.04 4.15
N LYS A 663 19.31 -4.96 3.98
CA LYS A 663 19.33 -5.96 2.93
C LYS A 663 19.14 -5.36 1.54
N ALA A 664 18.08 -4.57 1.35
CA ALA A 664 17.68 -4.04 0.04
C ALA A 664 18.71 -3.05 -0.50
N ASN A 665 19.30 -2.22 0.36
CA ASN A 665 20.24 -1.16 -0.02
C ASN A 665 21.69 -1.66 -0.09
N LYS A 666 21.92 -2.97 0.14
CA LYS A 666 23.25 -3.60 0.20
C LYS A 666 24.18 -2.88 1.19
N THR A 667 23.64 -2.49 2.34
CA THR A 667 24.33 -1.60 3.28
C THR A 667 25.52 -2.26 3.96
N SER A 668 25.64 -3.59 3.98
CA SER A 668 26.82 -4.29 4.52
C SER A 668 28.14 -3.77 3.92
N THR A 669 28.20 -3.63 2.60
CA THR A 669 29.39 -3.08 1.91
C THR A 669 29.67 -1.64 2.35
N PHE A 670 28.65 -0.78 2.36
CA PHE A 670 28.79 0.61 2.78
C PHE A 670 29.24 0.71 4.25
N GLN A 671 28.64 -0.09 5.12
CA GLN A 671 28.90 -0.11 6.55
C GLN A 671 30.36 -0.44 6.87
N SER A 672 30.99 -1.30 6.08
CA SER A 672 32.42 -1.63 6.20
C SER A 672 33.37 -0.47 5.87
N THR A 673 32.89 0.56 5.16
CA THR A 673 33.68 1.76 4.80
C THR A 673 33.61 2.87 5.85
N LEU A 674 32.78 2.69 6.89
CA LEU A 674 32.59 3.70 7.93
C LEU A 674 33.74 3.67 8.93
N ASP A 675 34.26 4.84 9.27
CA ASP A 675 35.31 4.97 10.27
C ASP A 675 34.78 4.72 11.70
N PRO A 676 35.65 4.35 12.65
CA PRO A 676 35.23 4.03 14.01
C PRO A 676 34.47 5.14 14.76
N GLN A 677 34.72 6.43 14.44
CA GLN A 677 34.02 7.54 15.09
C GLN A 677 32.58 7.62 14.59
N THR A 678 32.38 7.49 13.28
CA THR A 678 31.04 7.42 12.68
C THR A 678 30.26 6.21 13.20
N ARG A 679 30.90 5.04 13.28
CA ARG A 679 30.31 3.83 13.88
C ARG A 679 29.88 4.07 15.32
N GLN A 680 30.69 4.80 16.10
CA GLN A 680 30.35 5.16 17.47
C GLN A 680 29.17 6.15 17.55
N ALA A 681 29.12 7.14 16.66
CA ALA A 681 27.99 8.08 16.59
C ALA A 681 26.67 7.37 16.28
N ILE A 682 26.67 6.44 15.31
CA ILE A 682 25.51 5.60 14.98
C ILE A 682 25.06 4.80 16.22
N ARG A 683 26.00 4.20 16.97
CA ARG A 683 25.68 3.48 18.21
C ARG A 683 25.03 4.36 19.27
N VAL A 684 25.46 5.61 19.40
CA VAL A 684 24.86 6.58 20.33
C VAL A 684 23.45 6.94 19.86
N HIS A 685 23.28 7.24 18.59
CA HIS A 685 21.99 7.60 18.00
C HIS A 685 20.93 6.51 18.24
N VAL A 686 21.23 5.25 17.91
CA VAL A 686 20.31 4.11 18.13
C VAL A 686 19.95 3.95 19.61
N ARG A 687 20.87 4.23 20.54
CA ARG A 687 20.58 4.16 21.98
C ARG A 687 19.64 5.28 22.43
N THR A 688 19.82 6.48 21.89
CA THR A 688 18.95 7.64 22.15
C THR A 688 17.55 7.39 21.60
N GLU A 689 17.43 6.89 20.37
CA GLU A 689 16.15 6.54 19.73
C GLU A 689 15.43 5.41 20.49
N ASP A 690 16.15 4.36 20.90
CA ASP A 690 15.60 3.30 21.75
C ASP A 690 15.06 3.83 23.10
N ALA A 691 15.65 4.91 23.62
CA ALA A 691 15.29 5.51 24.90
C ALA A 691 14.17 6.56 24.79
N SER A 692 13.95 7.15 23.60
CA SER A 692 12.97 8.23 23.40
C SER A 692 11.51 7.77 23.53
N GLY A 693 11.24 6.48 23.31
CA GLY A 693 9.88 5.96 23.30
C GLY A 693 9.07 6.37 22.07
N ALA A 694 9.72 6.79 20.98
CA ALA A 694 9.06 7.26 19.74
C ALA A 694 7.97 6.28 19.23
N SER A 695 8.23 4.97 19.27
CA SER A 695 7.24 3.95 18.87
C SER A 695 5.94 4.01 19.72
N ARG A 696 6.04 4.38 21.00
CA ARG A 696 4.86 4.59 21.87
C ARG A 696 4.13 5.88 21.51
N GLN A 697 4.85 6.94 21.16
CA GLN A 697 4.27 8.22 20.72
C GLN A 697 3.49 8.04 19.42
N ASN A 698 4.04 7.32 18.43
CA ASN A 698 3.34 7.03 17.16
C ASN A 698 2.02 6.27 17.38
N LYS A 699 2.03 5.27 18.27
CA LYS A 699 0.80 4.54 18.66
C LYS A 699 -0.19 5.44 19.39
N HIS A 700 0.28 6.34 20.24
CA HIS A 700 -0.57 7.30 20.93
C HIS A 700 -1.25 8.26 19.95
N ALA A 701 -0.50 8.80 18.98
CA ALA A 701 -1.03 9.67 17.94
C ALA A 701 -2.13 8.98 17.11
N GLN A 702 -1.96 7.69 16.78
CA GLN A 702 -3.03 6.91 16.13
C GLN A 702 -4.28 6.82 17.00
N VAL A 703 -4.15 6.49 18.29
CA VAL A 703 -5.30 6.38 19.19
C VAL A 703 -6.03 7.73 19.31
N VAL A 704 -5.30 8.84 19.42
CA VAL A 704 -5.89 10.19 19.47
C VAL A 704 -6.69 10.49 18.20
N HIS A 705 -6.12 10.19 17.03
CA HIS A 705 -6.84 10.38 15.76
C HIS A 705 -8.08 9.49 15.66
N MET A 706 -7.97 8.20 16.01
CA MET A 706 -9.11 7.27 15.99
C MET A 706 -10.24 7.72 16.91
N LYS A 707 -9.92 8.28 18.09
CA LYS A 707 -10.92 8.88 18.99
C LYS A 707 -11.59 10.10 18.35
N ALA A 708 -10.81 11.03 17.81
CA ALA A 708 -11.35 12.20 17.12
C ALA A 708 -12.29 11.83 15.96
N VAL A 709 -11.95 10.81 15.17
CA VAL A 709 -12.81 10.29 14.10
C VAL A 709 -14.09 9.66 14.65
N ALA A 710 -14.00 8.91 15.75
CA ALA A 710 -15.18 8.34 16.41
C ALA A 710 -16.12 9.44 16.95
N ASP A 711 -15.56 10.47 17.58
CA ASP A 711 -16.32 11.62 18.11
C ASP A 711 -16.98 12.41 16.96
N MET A 712 -16.26 12.63 15.86
CA MET A 712 -16.81 13.30 14.67
C MET A 712 -17.95 12.51 14.03
N ASN A 713 -17.80 11.18 13.91
CA ASN A 713 -18.87 10.33 13.38
C ASN A 713 -20.10 10.33 14.30
N THR A 714 -19.88 10.26 15.61
CA THR A 714 -20.95 10.34 16.62
C THR A 714 -21.69 11.66 16.51
N LYS A 715 -20.95 12.79 16.47
CA LYS A 715 -21.53 14.12 16.28
C LYS A 715 -22.32 14.23 14.98
N ARG A 716 -21.80 13.69 13.87
CA ARG A 716 -22.52 13.68 12.59
C ARG A 716 -23.82 12.88 12.66
N ASP A 717 -23.81 11.77 13.40
CA ASP A 717 -24.99 10.94 13.55
C ASP A 717 -26.01 11.60 14.51
N ASP A 718 -25.55 12.30 15.54
CA ASP A 718 -26.39 13.13 16.41
C ASP A 718 -26.97 14.34 15.65
N ASP A 719 -26.17 15.04 14.83
CA ASP A 719 -26.65 16.12 13.95
C ASP A 719 -27.70 15.60 12.95
N LYS A 720 -27.52 14.37 12.44
CA LYS A 720 -28.51 13.73 11.56
C LYS A 720 -29.80 13.40 12.32
N LYS A 721 -29.70 12.90 13.56
CA LYS A 721 -30.86 12.63 14.42
C LYS A 721 -31.60 13.91 14.79
N GLU A 722 -30.89 14.96 15.23
CA GLU A 722 -31.49 16.25 15.58
C GLU A 722 -32.17 16.89 14.36
N ARG A 723 -31.57 16.79 13.17
CA ARG A 723 -32.22 17.23 11.92
C ARG A 723 -33.48 16.42 11.63
N ALA A 724 -33.46 15.11 11.84
CA ALA A 724 -34.63 14.26 11.66
C ALA A 724 -35.73 14.58 12.69
N GLU A 725 -35.38 14.81 13.95
CA GLU A 725 -36.30 15.21 15.02
C GLU A 725 -36.92 16.59 14.75
N LYS A 726 -36.13 17.59 14.36
CA LYS A 726 -36.66 18.91 13.96
C LYS A 726 -37.64 18.81 12.80
N VAL A 727 -37.35 17.96 11.80
CA VAL A 727 -38.30 17.71 10.69
C VAL A 727 -39.58 17.08 11.23
N LYS A 728 -39.48 16.08 12.11
CA LYS A 728 -40.63 15.44 12.75
C LYS A 728 -41.49 16.43 13.56
N ASP A 729 -40.87 17.32 14.33
CA ASP A 729 -41.56 18.34 15.13
C ASP A 729 -42.27 19.39 14.28
N ILE A 730 -41.66 19.79 13.15
CA ILE A 730 -42.30 20.69 12.19
C ILE A 730 -43.52 20.01 11.59
N LEU A 731 -43.39 18.75 11.16
CA LEU A 731 -44.51 17.98 10.60
C LEU A 731 -45.63 17.77 11.63
N ALA A 732 -45.32 17.52 12.90
CA ALA A 732 -46.34 17.36 13.94
C ALA A 732 -47.25 18.60 14.12
N LYS A 733 -46.80 19.79 13.71
CA LYS A 733 -47.54 21.06 13.80
C LYS A 733 -48.31 21.40 12.52
N VAL A 734 -48.15 20.64 11.45
CA VAL A 734 -48.87 20.85 10.19
C VAL A 734 -50.33 20.42 10.37
N ILE A 735 -51.26 21.34 10.11
CA ILE A 735 -52.69 21.02 10.01
C ILE A 735 -52.92 20.44 8.61
N PRO A 736 -53.29 19.15 8.47
CA PRO A 736 -53.33 18.50 7.16
C PRO A 736 -54.57 18.92 6.36
N ILE A 737 -54.37 19.25 5.08
CA ILE A 737 -55.47 19.37 4.13
C ILE A 737 -55.94 17.96 3.80
N SER A 738 -57.21 17.68 4.09
CA SER A 738 -57.79 16.34 4.04
C SER A 738 -58.88 16.17 2.99
N SER A 739 -59.28 17.26 2.32
CA SER A 739 -60.26 17.21 1.23
C SER A 739 -59.72 17.82 -0.05
N VAL A 740 -60.04 17.19 -1.19
CA VAL A 740 -59.70 17.72 -2.53
C VAL A 740 -60.36 19.09 -2.76
N GLN A 741 -61.55 19.32 -2.20
CA GLN A 741 -62.29 20.57 -2.31
C GLN A 741 -61.55 21.74 -1.64
N GLU A 742 -60.98 21.52 -0.45
CA GLU A 742 -60.17 22.50 0.28
C GLU A 742 -58.88 22.84 -0.47
N LEU A 743 -58.22 21.83 -1.03
CA LEU A 743 -57.03 22.01 -1.87
C LEU A 743 -57.35 22.81 -3.15
N ASP A 744 -58.45 22.49 -3.83
CA ASP A 744 -58.85 23.14 -5.07
C ASP A 744 -59.24 24.61 -4.87
N ALA A 745 -59.87 24.93 -3.74
CA ALA A 745 -60.16 26.31 -3.34
C ALA A 745 -58.86 27.10 -3.08
N ALA A 746 -57.90 26.50 -2.37
CA ALA A 746 -56.60 27.11 -2.10
C ALA A 746 -55.70 27.23 -3.35
N ALA A 747 -55.82 26.29 -4.29
CA ALA A 747 -55.08 26.30 -5.56
C ALA A 747 -55.51 27.46 -6.46
N LYS A 748 -56.80 27.80 -6.49
CA LYS A 748 -57.42 28.88 -7.28
C LYS A 748 -57.32 30.27 -6.63
N THR A 749 -56.84 30.35 -5.39
CA THR A 749 -56.69 31.61 -4.67
C THR A 749 -55.54 32.43 -5.26
N ASN A 750 -55.70 33.76 -5.38
CA ASN A 750 -54.65 34.63 -5.91
C ASN A 750 -53.48 34.79 -4.93
N ARG A 751 -52.26 34.94 -5.47
CA ARG A 751 -51.05 35.14 -4.67
C ARG A 751 -51.21 36.36 -3.76
N GLY A 752 -51.11 36.16 -2.44
CA GLY A 752 -51.23 37.22 -1.43
C GLY A 752 -52.62 37.34 -0.80
N ALA A 753 -53.63 36.62 -1.29
CA ALA A 753 -54.94 36.52 -0.65
C ALA A 753 -54.96 35.46 0.47
N ALA A 754 -55.84 35.64 1.46
CA ALA A 754 -56.04 34.68 2.54
C ALA A 754 -56.48 33.32 1.97
N GLY A 755 -55.78 32.24 2.35
CA GLY A 755 -56.00 30.89 1.82
C GLY A 755 -55.04 30.48 0.68
N TYR A 756 -54.14 31.36 0.23
CA TYR A 756 -53.12 31.00 -0.76
C TYR A 756 -52.03 30.09 -0.18
N LEU A 757 -51.88 28.88 -0.74
CA LEU A 757 -50.79 27.98 -0.39
C LEU A 757 -49.49 28.32 -1.14
N THR A 758 -48.45 28.66 -0.38
CA THR A 758 -47.09 28.86 -0.91
C THR A 758 -46.45 27.52 -1.25
N ILE A 759 -45.39 27.54 -2.06
CA ILE A 759 -44.62 26.32 -2.39
C ILE A 759 -44.10 25.62 -1.13
N ALA A 760 -43.59 26.39 -0.16
CA ALA A 760 -43.11 25.85 1.11
C ALA A 760 -44.24 25.21 1.94
N ALA A 761 -45.45 25.80 1.94
CA ALA A 761 -46.60 25.22 2.62
C ALA A 761 -47.08 23.93 1.93
N LEU A 762 -47.07 23.88 0.59
CA LEU A 762 -47.38 22.66 -0.17
C LEU A 762 -46.35 21.55 0.08
N ASP A 763 -45.07 21.89 0.14
CA ASP A 763 -44.01 20.92 0.44
C ASP A 763 -44.17 20.33 1.85
N LEU A 764 -44.55 21.15 2.85
CA LEU A 764 -44.87 20.67 4.20
C LEU A 764 -46.11 19.77 4.25
N GLN A 765 -47.15 20.07 3.48
CA GLN A 765 -48.34 19.22 3.37
C GLN A 765 -47.99 17.87 2.73
N LEU A 766 -47.21 17.88 1.66
CA LEU A 766 -46.74 16.66 0.99
C LEU A 766 -45.85 15.82 1.93
N ASP A 767 -44.92 16.44 2.66
CA ASP A 767 -44.07 15.74 3.62
C ASP A 767 -44.87 15.15 4.79
N TRP A 768 -45.93 15.84 5.23
CA TRP A 768 -46.83 15.33 6.26
C TRP A 768 -47.60 14.08 5.79
N HIS A 769 -48.16 14.11 4.57
CA HIS A 769 -48.89 12.97 4.01
C HIS A 769 -47.96 11.77 3.75
N ILE A 770 -46.70 12.00 3.36
CA ILE A 770 -45.68 10.93 3.28
C ILE A 770 -45.46 10.30 4.67
N ALA A 771 -45.23 11.12 5.70
CA ALA A 771 -44.91 10.63 7.04
C ALA A 771 -46.08 9.89 7.73
N ASN A 772 -47.33 10.28 7.47
CA ASN A 772 -48.50 9.68 8.10
C ASN A 772 -49.03 8.45 7.33
N ALA A 773 -48.84 8.37 6.00
CA ALA A 773 -49.13 7.15 5.24
C ALA A 773 -48.30 5.95 5.72
N VAL A 774 -47.07 6.20 6.18
CA VAL A 774 -46.16 5.22 6.80
C VAL A 774 -46.70 4.69 8.14
N GLN A 775 -47.32 5.56 8.96
CA GLN A 775 -47.85 5.20 10.28
C GLN A 775 -49.23 4.53 10.23
N GLU A 776 -50.12 4.93 9.31
CA GLU A 776 -51.49 4.40 9.22
C GLU A 776 -51.55 3.00 8.57
N VAL A 777 -50.52 2.62 7.78
CA VAL A 777 -50.52 1.39 6.95
C VAL A 777 -49.31 0.46 7.21
N ASN A 778 -48.40 0.84 8.11
CA ASN A 778 -47.21 0.05 8.47
C ASN A 778 -46.31 -0.27 7.25
N LEU A 779 -46.11 0.71 6.36
CA LEU A 779 -45.29 0.62 5.13
C LEU A 779 -43.99 1.45 5.28
N ASP A 780 -42.89 1.02 4.66
CA ASP A 780 -41.57 1.68 4.74
C ASP A 780 -41.57 3.13 4.16
N GLU A 781 -40.68 3.99 4.68
CA GLU A 781 -40.60 5.47 4.53
C GLU A 781 -40.44 6.00 3.09
N THR A 782 -40.33 5.12 2.11
CA THR A 782 -39.98 5.46 0.73
C THR A 782 -41.05 5.06 -0.31
N SER A 783 -42.06 4.23 0.03
CA SER A 783 -42.98 3.63 -0.98
C SER A 783 -44.49 3.85 -0.79
N ALA A 784 -44.97 4.67 0.15
CA ALA A 784 -46.41 4.67 0.46
C ALA A 784 -47.31 5.72 -0.25
N SER A 785 -46.82 6.65 -1.08
CA SER A 785 -47.69 7.75 -1.57
C SER A 785 -47.58 8.15 -3.05
N GLY A 786 -46.59 7.68 -3.81
CA GLY A 786 -46.32 8.18 -5.16
C GLY A 786 -45.88 9.65 -5.21
N ILE A 787 -45.59 10.25 -4.05
CA ILE A 787 -45.14 11.65 -3.93
C ILE A 787 -43.61 11.70 -4.02
N PRO A 788 -43.03 12.47 -4.96
CA PRO A 788 -41.57 12.63 -5.04
C PRO A 788 -40.97 13.24 -3.76
N LYS A 789 -39.79 12.79 -3.32
CA LYS A 789 -39.09 13.39 -2.16
C LYS A 789 -38.49 14.77 -2.49
N ALA A 790 -38.47 15.69 -1.54
CA ALA A 790 -37.99 17.07 -1.74
C ALA A 790 -36.47 17.20 -2.04
N LYS A 791 -35.66 16.17 -1.78
CA LYS A 791 -34.20 16.24 -1.93
C LYS A 791 -33.73 16.08 -3.39
N SER A 792 -33.95 17.10 -4.22
CA SER A 792 -33.14 17.37 -5.42
C SER A 792 -33.40 18.77 -6.00
N GLY A 793 -33.15 19.83 -5.21
CA GLY A 793 -33.17 21.22 -5.68
C GLY A 793 -34.49 21.66 -6.36
N PRO A 794 -34.48 22.73 -7.17
CA PRO A 794 -35.67 23.30 -7.80
C PRO A 794 -36.45 22.38 -8.76
N LYS A 795 -36.04 21.11 -8.97
CA LYS A 795 -36.59 20.20 -10.00
C LYS A 795 -37.27 18.93 -9.47
N GLY A 796 -37.20 18.60 -8.17
CA GLY A 796 -37.72 17.31 -7.67
C GLY A 796 -39.25 17.17 -7.64
N ARG A 797 -39.98 18.24 -7.26
CA ARG A 797 -41.45 18.27 -7.13
C ARG A 797 -42.16 19.17 -8.16
N GLY A 798 -41.44 19.60 -9.20
CA GLY A 798 -41.99 20.45 -10.27
C GLY A 798 -42.28 21.90 -9.84
N ASN A 799 -43.28 22.54 -10.45
CA ASN A 799 -43.75 23.89 -10.07
C ASN A 799 -44.86 23.81 -9.00
N ARG A 800 -45.58 24.91 -8.72
CA ARG A 800 -46.67 24.93 -7.74
C ARG A 800 -47.82 24.00 -8.13
N ASP A 801 -48.17 23.96 -9.42
CA ASP A 801 -49.29 23.18 -9.92
C ASP A 801 -49.01 21.67 -9.84
N ASN A 802 -47.78 21.25 -10.15
CA ASN A 802 -47.35 19.86 -9.93
C ASN A 802 -47.48 19.43 -8.47
N ARG A 803 -47.12 20.30 -7.51
CA ARG A 803 -47.27 20.00 -6.07
C ARG A 803 -48.73 19.89 -5.65
N CYS A 804 -49.60 20.73 -6.20
CA CYS A 804 -51.04 20.62 -5.97
C CYS A 804 -51.59 19.30 -6.55
N GLU A 805 -51.12 18.86 -7.72
CA GLU A 805 -51.51 17.56 -8.29
C GLU A 805 -51.06 16.38 -7.43
N TYR A 806 -49.79 16.36 -7.00
CA TYR A 806 -49.28 15.32 -6.09
C TYR A 806 -50.06 15.29 -4.76
N LEU A 807 -50.39 16.46 -4.20
CA LEU A 807 -51.13 16.55 -2.95
C LEU A 807 -52.60 16.10 -3.13
N ARG A 808 -53.20 16.39 -4.30
CA ARG A 808 -54.56 15.95 -4.64
C ARG A 808 -54.65 14.44 -4.72
N ASP A 809 -53.69 13.81 -5.41
CA ASP A 809 -53.59 12.35 -5.52
C ASP A 809 -53.38 11.69 -4.15
N ALA A 810 -52.52 12.27 -3.31
CA ALA A 810 -52.27 11.81 -1.96
C ALA A 810 -53.52 11.86 -1.05
N ILE A 811 -54.27 12.96 -1.10
CA ILE A 811 -55.53 13.12 -0.34
C ILE A 811 -56.57 12.11 -0.81
N SER A 812 -56.72 11.92 -2.12
CA SER A 812 -57.69 10.96 -2.69
C SER A 812 -57.38 9.53 -2.25
N LYS A 813 -56.11 9.11 -2.37
CA LYS A 813 -55.66 7.77 -1.96
C LYS A 813 -55.86 7.51 -0.47
N ARG A 814 -55.61 8.52 0.38
CA ARG A 814 -55.84 8.42 1.83
C ARG A 814 -57.32 8.29 2.16
N GLY A 815 -58.20 9.01 1.44
CA GLY A 815 -59.65 8.86 1.55
C GLY A 815 -60.11 7.43 1.24
N ASP A 816 -59.64 6.85 0.14
CA ASP A 816 -59.96 5.46 -0.25
C ASP A 816 -59.49 4.42 0.77
N ILE A 817 -58.35 4.66 1.41
CA ILE A 817 -57.80 3.78 2.46
C ILE A 817 -58.64 3.86 3.73
N LEU A 818 -59.02 5.06 4.15
CA LEU A 818 -59.85 5.28 5.34
C LEU A 818 -61.28 4.75 5.15
N GLU A 819 -61.86 4.84 3.96
CA GLU A 819 -63.15 4.20 3.64
C GLU A 819 -63.08 2.67 3.72
N ARG A 820 -62.00 2.05 3.21
CA ARG A 820 -61.78 0.59 3.34
C ARG A 820 -61.56 0.14 4.78
N ALA A 821 -60.86 0.94 5.59
CA ALA A 821 -60.67 0.68 7.01
C ALA A 821 -61.97 0.85 7.81
N GLY A 822 -62.80 1.85 7.47
CA GLY A 822 -64.12 2.07 8.06
C GLY A 822 -65.14 0.97 7.72
N ALA A 823 -65.04 0.38 6.53
CA ALA A 823 -65.88 -0.77 6.11
C ALA A 823 -65.51 -2.10 6.78
N GLY A 824 -64.35 -2.19 7.45
CA GLY A 824 -63.85 -3.40 8.12
C GLY A 824 -64.32 -3.60 9.56
N LEU A 825 -65.10 -2.69 10.14
CA LEU A 825 -65.71 -2.84 11.47
C LEU A 825 -67.06 -3.55 11.40
N CYS A 826 -67.08 -4.77 10.84
CA CYS A 826 -68.15 -5.73 11.13
C CYS A 826 -67.57 -7.15 11.22
N SER A 827 -67.65 -7.70 12.43
CA SER A 827 -67.46 -9.10 12.81
C SER A 827 -66.16 -9.80 12.38
N ILE A 828 -65.13 -9.71 13.23
CA ILE A 828 -64.37 -10.91 13.61
C ILE A 828 -64.20 -10.88 15.13
N VAL A 829 -65.02 -11.69 15.81
CA VAL A 829 -64.76 -12.13 17.18
C VAL A 829 -63.52 -13.02 17.09
N VAL A 830 -62.38 -12.54 17.57
CA VAL A 830 -61.22 -13.40 17.84
C VAL A 830 -61.41 -13.94 19.26
N GLU A 831 -61.90 -15.18 19.36
CA GLU A 831 -61.73 -15.93 20.61
C GLU A 831 -60.22 -16.17 20.87
N PRO A 832 -59.75 -16.03 22.12
CA PRO A 832 -58.35 -16.26 22.42
C PRO A 832 -58.09 -17.77 22.50
N ALA A 833 -57.47 -18.34 21.47
CA ALA A 833 -56.89 -19.67 21.53
C ALA A 833 -55.54 -19.65 22.29
N PRO A 834 -55.20 -20.71 23.05
CA PRO A 834 -54.34 -20.63 24.20
C PRO A 834 -52.86 -20.54 23.85
N VAL A 835 -52.12 -19.86 24.72
CA VAL A 835 -50.66 -19.90 24.80
C VAL A 835 -50.20 -21.34 25.00
N LEU A 836 -49.81 -22.02 23.93
CA LEU A 836 -49.04 -23.25 23.97
C LEU A 836 -47.55 -22.89 23.92
N LEU A 837 -46.99 -22.65 25.11
CA LEU A 837 -45.56 -22.79 25.35
C LEU A 837 -45.19 -24.26 25.19
N ILE A 838 -44.68 -24.64 24.02
CA ILE A 838 -43.91 -25.87 23.85
C ILE A 838 -42.43 -25.48 23.75
N PRO A 839 -41.61 -25.75 24.78
CA PRO A 839 -40.17 -25.68 24.66
C PRO A 839 -39.68 -26.94 23.95
N ALA A 840 -39.09 -26.81 22.76
CA ALA A 840 -38.40 -27.92 22.12
C ALA A 840 -37.09 -27.44 21.52
N GLN A 841 -36.01 -27.71 22.27
CA GLN A 841 -34.65 -27.81 21.75
C GLN A 841 -34.65 -28.70 20.51
N ILE A 842 -34.18 -28.18 19.39
CA ILE A 842 -33.57 -28.99 18.34
C ILE A 842 -32.23 -28.35 18.03
N GLY A 843 -31.19 -28.92 18.63
CA GLY A 843 -29.83 -28.76 18.16
C GLY A 843 -29.74 -29.32 16.75
N GLY A 844 -29.37 -28.46 15.81
CA GLY A 844 -29.02 -28.79 14.45
C GLY A 844 -28.08 -27.72 13.95
N ALA A 845 -26.84 -28.11 13.64
CA ALA A 845 -25.79 -27.23 13.18
C ALA A 845 -26.24 -26.42 11.95
N GLN A 846 -26.50 -25.12 12.12
CA GLN A 846 -26.61 -24.16 11.02
C GLN A 846 -25.20 -23.75 10.57
N ASP A 847 -24.46 -24.71 10.02
CA ASP A 847 -23.17 -24.46 9.39
C ASP A 847 -23.38 -24.09 7.91
N GLY A 848 -23.81 -22.85 7.67
CA GLY A 848 -23.99 -22.30 6.33
C GLY A 848 -23.80 -20.78 6.33
N TYR A 849 -23.07 -20.27 5.34
CA TYR A 849 -22.82 -18.84 5.17
C TYR A 849 -23.58 -18.32 3.93
N ASP A 850 -24.25 -17.19 4.07
CA ASP A 850 -25.34 -16.80 3.16
C ASP A 850 -25.10 -15.52 2.34
N SER A 851 -23.97 -14.85 2.59
CA SER A 851 -23.46 -13.73 1.79
C SER A 851 -21.97 -13.51 2.06
N GLU A 852 -21.26 -12.86 1.13
CA GLU A 852 -19.84 -12.50 1.33
C GLU A 852 -19.65 -11.64 2.61
N PRO A 853 -20.49 -10.62 2.91
CA PRO A 853 -20.43 -9.88 4.16
C PRO A 853 -20.82 -10.68 5.42
N GLU A 854 -21.87 -11.51 5.40
CA GLU A 854 -22.26 -12.32 6.58
C GLU A 854 -21.26 -13.44 6.89
N TYR A 855 -20.67 -14.00 5.83
CA TYR A 855 -19.50 -14.85 5.94
C TYR A 855 -18.39 -14.13 6.73
N TYR A 856 -18.19 -12.82 6.50
CA TYR A 856 -17.22 -12.01 7.24
C TYR A 856 -17.71 -11.46 8.60
N ALA A 857 -19.02 -11.31 8.84
CA ALA A 857 -19.58 -10.63 10.01
C ALA A 857 -19.73 -11.51 11.26
N ARG A 858 -19.92 -12.84 11.13
CA ARG A 858 -20.05 -13.78 12.27
C ARG A 858 -18.72 -14.11 12.99
N GLN A 859 -17.78 -13.17 13.04
CA GLN A 859 -16.47 -13.31 13.72
C GLN A 859 -16.12 -12.15 14.66
N ARG A 860 -17.12 -11.45 15.21
CA ARG A 860 -16.91 -10.71 16.46
C ARG A 860 -17.34 -11.55 17.65
#